data_AF-A0A933IZH0-F1
#
_entry.id   AF-A0A933IZH0-F1
#
_cell.length_a   1.000
_cell.length_b   1.000
_cell.length_c   1.000
_cell.angle_alpha   90.00
_cell.angle_beta   90.00
_cell.angle_gamma   90.00
#
_symmetry.space_group_name_H-M   'P 1'
#
loop_
_entity.id
_entity.type
_entity.pdbx_description
1 polymer ?
#
loop_
_entity_poly.entity_id
_entity_poly.type
_entity_poly.pdbx_seq_one_letter_code
_entity_poly.pdbx_strand_id
1 'polypeptide(L)'
;MPLPVPNLDDRHFQDLVDEAKRRIPRYCPSWTDHNVSDPGITLVELFAWMTEQYIYRLNQVPDRNYITFLNLIGMRLAPAQPAKGDVTFTLSAPPTPERRAIIPAWTEVATERTETEEAVVFTTDVETEVLSPALRWLLTSADGEDYADHTDALKDEAPFDVWGNPPNAAQAFYLGFDEDLSAHTVALQIRCNDVGIGIDPDKPPWQWEVWRGNEFRWERVEVAADTTAGLNQNGEVKLYLPYRCQPTRLLLREARTWVRCSPAAKLAPGQASYARSPRLRRLSAYTIGVTAPITHALPVGPTVLGISNGQPAQKFSLQHRNILKPEGTNEVAQVSTEDGDWETWRFVRDFGDSTPNDRHCTLDPITGEIEFGPAVRQRDGTEPQFGAIPPRGRTIRMQHYRIGGGVRGNVAEGRVKVLKTTLPYVAAVVNRNPITGGLEAQGLEDAKLRGPALLRTRYRAVTAEDYEYLAQEVEGIGRVRCLQPRPDDPQAPAPGTVTLLVIPSMPPLVGAELDRHINQHESITQENRRRAIEMELEQGLKLPPATQMRLRDYLDERRMLTTRIEVHEPEYVWVTVQTRIRTKPKAEPERVRRDVKVALYRFLHPYFGGPEGTGWQFGAPLTIDKVYALIQSVPGVEYATELNLYPINMTDPNGQRLGKQEQVIPVPANSVIVSYYHNVYLAR
;
A
#
# COMPACT_ATOMS: atom_id res chain seq x y z
N MET A 1 -23.96 -17.18 5.11
CA MET A 1 -23.74 -17.23 6.57
C MET A 1 -23.00 -18.51 6.88
N PRO A 2 -21.85 -18.48 7.57
CA PRO A 2 -21.25 -19.69 8.09
C PRO A 2 -22.26 -20.38 9.01
N LEU A 3 -22.35 -21.70 8.92
CA LEU A 3 -23.11 -22.48 9.89
C LEU A 3 -22.49 -22.18 11.27
N PRO A 4 -23.28 -21.77 12.27
CA PRO A 4 -22.74 -21.51 13.61
C PRO A 4 -22.04 -22.78 14.08
N VAL A 5 -20.81 -22.64 14.61
CA VAL A 5 -20.11 -23.78 15.21
C VAL A 5 -20.96 -24.22 16.40
N PRO A 6 -21.59 -25.40 16.37
CA PRO A 6 -22.49 -25.80 17.43
C PRO A 6 -21.66 -26.16 18.67
N ASN A 7 -22.11 -25.71 19.84
CA ASN A 7 -21.74 -26.39 21.07
C ASN A 7 -22.28 -27.81 20.98
N LEU A 8 -21.40 -28.81 21.07
CA LEU A 8 -21.78 -30.21 21.05
C LEU A 8 -22.59 -30.58 22.29
N ASP A 9 -22.33 -29.89 23.40
CA ASP A 9 -23.09 -29.95 24.65
C ASP A 9 -23.15 -28.55 25.26
N ASP A 10 -24.36 -28.04 25.51
CA ASP A 10 -24.65 -26.70 26.00
C ASP A 10 -24.96 -26.65 27.50
N ARG A 11 -24.84 -27.79 28.21
CA ARG A 11 -25.08 -27.86 29.65
C ARG A 11 -23.98 -27.14 30.43
N HIS A 12 -24.40 -26.30 31.35
CA HIS A 12 -23.54 -25.63 32.32
C HIS A 12 -23.58 -26.33 33.69
N PHE A 13 -22.69 -25.92 34.59
CA PHE A 13 -22.62 -26.42 35.96
C PHE A 13 -24.00 -26.57 36.62
N GLN A 14 -24.83 -25.52 36.54
CA GLN A 14 -26.14 -25.53 37.20
C GLN A 14 -27.09 -26.56 36.59
N ASP A 15 -27.08 -26.73 35.27
CA ASP A 15 -27.91 -27.71 34.58
C ASP A 15 -27.55 -29.14 35.03
N LEU A 16 -26.25 -29.42 35.19
CA LEU A 16 -25.73 -30.70 35.66
C LEU A 16 -26.09 -30.97 37.12
N VAL A 17 -26.00 -29.96 38.00
CA VAL A 17 -26.41 -30.05 39.41
C VAL A 17 -27.91 -30.31 39.51
N ASP A 18 -28.72 -29.56 38.77
CA ASP A 18 -30.18 -29.68 38.81
C ASP A 18 -30.64 -31.03 38.23
N GLU A 19 -29.99 -31.51 37.17
CA GLU A 19 -30.24 -32.83 36.59
C GLU A 19 -29.90 -33.94 37.60
N ALA A 20 -28.76 -33.85 38.27
CA ALA A 20 -28.37 -34.81 39.31
C ALA A 20 -29.35 -34.80 40.50
N LYS A 21 -29.73 -33.62 40.99
CA LYS A 21 -30.72 -33.45 42.07
C LYS A 21 -32.08 -34.07 41.70
N ARG A 22 -32.55 -33.85 40.46
CA ARG A 22 -33.81 -34.47 39.97
C ARG A 22 -33.77 -35.99 39.93
N ARG A 23 -32.59 -36.61 39.86
CA ARG A 23 -32.42 -38.07 39.83
C ARG A 23 -32.36 -38.68 41.23
N ILE A 24 -32.05 -37.91 42.29
CA ILE A 24 -31.91 -38.41 43.66
C ILE A 24 -33.13 -39.21 44.13
N PRO A 25 -34.39 -38.74 43.98
CA PRO A 25 -35.56 -39.48 44.49
C PRO A 25 -35.74 -40.86 43.85
N ARG A 26 -35.21 -41.06 42.64
CA ARG A 26 -35.33 -42.32 41.90
C ARG A 26 -34.26 -43.34 42.30
N TYR A 27 -33.02 -42.88 42.51
CA TYR A 27 -31.89 -43.79 42.76
C TYR A 27 -31.54 -43.93 44.25
N CYS A 28 -31.79 -42.89 45.04
CA CYS A 28 -31.45 -42.81 46.45
C CYS A 28 -32.65 -42.28 47.27
N PRO A 29 -33.79 -42.99 47.32
CA PRO A 29 -35.00 -42.50 47.99
C PRO A 29 -34.84 -42.28 49.50
N SER A 30 -33.82 -42.88 50.13
CA SER A 30 -33.46 -42.66 51.53
C SER A 30 -32.71 -41.35 51.78
N TRP A 31 -32.17 -40.71 50.74
CA TRP A 31 -31.44 -39.44 50.84
C TRP A 31 -32.43 -38.27 50.75
N THR A 32 -32.68 -37.63 51.91
CA THR A 32 -33.75 -36.63 52.08
C THR A 32 -33.26 -35.20 52.27
N ASP A 33 -32.01 -35.01 52.69
CA ASP A 33 -31.41 -33.67 52.85
C ASP A 33 -30.71 -33.25 51.56
N HIS A 34 -31.24 -32.26 50.85
CA HIS A 34 -30.69 -31.75 49.59
C HIS A 34 -30.18 -30.30 49.71
N ASN A 35 -29.89 -29.86 50.94
CA ASN A 35 -29.32 -28.54 51.18
C ASN A 35 -27.88 -28.44 50.69
N VAL A 36 -27.42 -27.21 50.40
CA VAL A 36 -26.05 -26.93 49.94
C VAL A 36 -24.99 -27.39 50.96
N SER A 37 -25.33 -27.43 52.24
CA SER A 37 -24.46 -27.90 53.32
C SER A 37 -24.31 -29.42 53.41
N ASP A 38 -25.11 -30.20 52.68
CA ASP A 38 -24.99 -31.65 52.66
C ASP A 38 -23.73 -32.08 51.89
N PRO A 39 -22.82 -32.87 52.49
CA PRO A 39 -21.65 -33.41 51.79
C PRO A 39 -21.99 -34.18 50.51
N GLY A 40 -23.17 -34.82 50.45
CA GLY A 40 -23.65 -35.49 49.24
C GLY A 40 -23.89 -34.51 48.08
N ILE A 41 -24.47 -33.34 48.38
CA ILE A 41 -24.68 -32.26 47.41
C ILE A 41 -23.35 -31.62 47.01
N THR A 42 -22.40 -31.45 47.94
CA THR A 42 -21.04 -30.98 47.60
C THR A 42 -20.33 -31.92 46.62
N LEU A 43 -20.51 -33.25 46.76
CA LEU A 43 -19.99 -34.21 45.78
C LEU A 43 -20.68 -34.06 44.41
N VAL A 44 -22.01 -33.87 44.40
CA VAL A 44 -22.75 -33.60 43.15
C VAL A 44 -22.21 -32.34 42.45
N GLU A 45 -21.99 -31.27 43.19
CA GLU A 45 -21.39 -30.04 42.67
C GLU A 45 -19.97 -30.27 42.15
N LEU A 46 -19.12 -30.99 42.87
CA LEU A 46 -17.77 -31.34 42.41
C LEU A 46 -17.81 -32.13 41.08
N PHE A 47 -18.66 -33.15 40.99
CA PHE A 47 -18.81 -33.93 39.76
C PHE A 47 -19.39 -33.11 38.61
N ALA A 48 -20.38 -32.24 38.88
CA ALA A 48 -20.92 -31.32 37.89
C ALA A 48 -19.83 -30.38 37.34
N TRP A 49 -18.99 -29.83 38.22
CA TRP A 49 -17.85 -29.01 37.80
C TRP A 49 -16.84 -29.79 36.95
N MET A 50 -16.47 -31.01 37.38
CA MET A 50 -15.58 -31.86 36.59
C MET A 50 -16.17 -32.18 35.21
N THR A 51 -17.46 -32.49 35.13
CA THR A 51 -18.16 -32.76 33.87
C THR A 51 -18.22 -31.51 32.98
N GLU A 52 -18.46 -30.32 33.53
CA GLU A 52 -18.42 -29.07 32.77
C GLU A 52 -17.03 -28.82 32.16
N GLN A 53 -15.93 -29.15 32.88
CA GLN A 53 -14.58 -29.07 32.30
C GLN A 53 -14.38 -30.04 31.12
N TYR A 54 -15.00 -31.22 31.14
CA TYR A 54 -14.99 -32.14 30.00
C TYR A 54 -15.85 -31.62 28.84
N ILE A 55 -17.03 -31.06 29.12
CA ILE A 55 -17.89 -30.42 28.12
C ILE A 55 -17.16 -29.27 27.43
N TYR A 56 -16.47 -28.42 28.20
CA TYR A 56 -15.63 -27.36 27.65
C TYR A 56 -14.60 -27.92 26.65
N ARG A 57 -13.87 -28.98 27.01
CA ARG A 57 -12.89 -29.63 26.11
C ARG A 57 -13.55 -30.27 24.89
N LEU A 58 -14.72 -30.88 25.05
CA LEU A 58 -15.49 -31.47 23.96
C LEU A 58 -15.91 -30.39 22.95
N ASN A 59 -16.37 -29.24 23.42
CA ASN A 59 -16.75 -28.10 22.58
C ASN A 59 -15.56 -27.46 21.84
N GLN A 60 -14.31 -27.76 22.21
CA GLN A 60 -13.11 -27.36 21.44
C GLN A 60 -12.80 -28.30 20.26
N VAL A 61 -13.42 -29.49 20.20
CA VAL A 61 -13.15 -30.50 19.15
C VAL A 61 -13.57 -30.02 17.75
N PRO A 62 -14.76 -29.41 17.53
CA PRO A 62 -15.16 -28.91 16.21
C PRO A 62 -14.14 -27.96 15.59
N ASP A 63 -13.63 -26.98 16.36
CA ASP A 63 -12.63 -26.03 15.88
C ASP A 63 -11.31 -26.72 15.52
N ARG A 64 -10.84 -27.66 16.36
CA ARG A 64 -9.62 -28.41 16.09
C ARG A 64 -9.73 -29.30 14.85
N ASN A 65 -10.90 -29.93 14.66
CA ASN A 65 -11.19 -30.70 13.46
C ASN A 65 -11.21 -29.79 12.23
N TYR A 66 -11.84 -28.62 12.32
CA TYR A 66 -11.87 -27.65 11.23
C TYR A 66 -10.46 -27.26 10.79
N ILE A 67 -9.59 -26.86 11.73
CA ILE A 67 -8.17 -26.56 11.46
C ILE A 67 -7.48 -27.75 10.77
N THR A 68 -7.72 -28.97 11.27
CA THR A 68 -7.13 -30.18 10.70
C THR A 68 -7.59 -30.40 9.27
N PHE A 69 -8.88 -30.18 8.96
CA PHE A 69 -9.39 -30.24 7.59
C PHE A 69 -8.77 -29.17 6.69
N LEU A 70 -8.62 -27.92 7.16
CA LEU A 70 -7.92 -26.88 6.39
C LEU A 70 -6.49 -27.30 6.06
N ASN A 71 -5.76 -27.87 7.03
CA ASN A 71 -4.41 -28.38 6.83
C ASN A 71 -4.39 -29.55 5.82
N LEU A 72 -5.33 -30.49 5.91
CA LEU A 72 -5.44 -31.62 4.97
C LEU A 72 -5.76 -31.17 3.54
N ILE A 73 -6.49 -30.06 3.37
CA ILE A 73 -6.76 -29.44 2.07
C ILE A 73 -5.55 -28.63 1.58
N GLY A 74 -4.50 -28.51 2.39
CA GLY A 74 -3.27 -27.78 2.04
C GLY A 74 -3.41 -26.26 2.20
N MET A 75 -4.42 -25.78 2.93
CA MET A 75 -4.50 -24.37 3.24
C MET A 75 -3.41 -23.98 4.24
N ARG A 76 -2.66 -22.95 3.86
CA ARG A 76 -1.72 -22.25 4.74
C ARG A 76 -2.26 -20.86 5.03
N LEU A 77 -2.00 -20.37 6.24
CA LEU A 77 -2.25 -18.98 6.59
C LEU A 77 -1.34 -18.07 5.77
N ALA A 78 -1.83 -16.90 5.35
CA ALA A 78 -0.96 -15.91 4.74
C ALA A 78 -0.03 -15.32 5.82
N PRO A 79 1.30 -15.25 5.59
CA PRO A 79 2.22 -14.63 6.54
C PRO A 79 2.04 -13.11 6.54
N ALA A 80 2.65 -12.47 7.54
CA ALA A 80 2.68 -11.01 7.62
C ALA A 80 3.33 -10.41 6.36
N GLN A 81 2.78 -9.29 5.91
CA GLN A 81 3.36 -8.51 4.81
C GLN A 81 4.16 -7.34 5.37
N PRO A 82 5.34 -7.04 4.83
CA PRO A 82 6.13 -5.92 5.30
C PRO A 82 5.69 -4.62 4.65
N ALA A 83 5.69 -3.54 5.44
CA ALA A 83 5.54 -2.21 4.91
C ALA A 83 6.78 -1.84 4.08
N LYS A 84 6.57 -1.20 2.94
CA LYS A 84 7.61 -0.77 2.00
C LYS A 84 7.47 0.73 1.75
N GLY A 85 8.60 1.39 1.52
CA GLY A 85 8.66 2.82 1.25
C GLY A 85 10.08 3.28 1.01
N ASP A 86 10.30 4.58 1.01
CA ASP A 86 11.59 5.18 0.68
C ASP A 86 12.12 6.05 1.81
N VAL A 87 13.45 6.08 1.96
CA VAL A 87 14.16 7.04 2.82
C VAL A 87 15.21 7.79 2.04
N THR A 88 15.30 9.09 2.30
CA THR A 88 16.33 9.96 1.76
C THR A 88 17.44 10.13 2.79
N PHE A 89 18.64 9.71 2.42
CA PHE A 89 19.87 9.94 3.16
C PHE A 89 20.44 11.29 2.77
N THR A 90 20.63 12.17 3.74
CA THR A 90 21.33 13.46 3.57
C THR A 90 22.80 13.26 3.87
N LEU A 91 23.68 13.73 2.99
CA LEU A 91 25.12 13.59 3.13
C LEU A 91 25.71 14.67 4.04
N SER A 92 26.75 14.32 4.79
CA SER A 92 27.51 15.26 5.63
C SER A 92 28.37 16.21 4.80
N ALA A 93 28.79 15.78 3.61
CA ALA A 93 29.53 16.56 2.64
C ALA A 93 29.27 16.02 1.22
N PRO A 94 29.41 16.84 0.18
CA PRO A 94 29.32 16.37 -1.20
C PRO A 94 30.37 15.27 -1.49
N PRO A 95 30.02 14.24 -2.28
CA PRO A 95 30.96 13.21 -2.66
C PRO A 95 32.11 13.80 -3.51
N THR A 96 33.31 13.25 -3.33
CA THR A 96 34.49 13.58 -4.14
C THR A 96 34.86 12.37 -5.00
N PRO A 97 35.43 12.56 -6.21
CA PRO A 97 35.81 11.44 -7.09
C PRO A 97 36.71 10.37 -6.44
N GLU A 98 37.50 10.75 -5.44
CA GLU A 98 38.43 9.87 -4.72
C GLU A 98 37.76 9.02 -3.62
N ARG A 99 36.53 9.36 -3.20
CA ARG A 99 35.80 8.68 -2.12
C ARG A 99 34.39 8.32 -2.59
N ARG A 100 34.22 7.06 -2.99
CA ARG A 100 32.89 6.52 -3.29
C ARG A 100 32.07 6.43 -2.01
N ALA A 101 30.88 7.03 -2.02
CA ALA A 101 29.88 6.87 -0.97
C ALA A 101 28.83 5.88 -1.48
N ILE A 102 28.54 4.84 -0.70
CA ILE A 102 27.65 3.74 -1.10
C ILE A 102 26.77 3.44 0.09
N ILE A 103 25.46 3.60 -0.03
CA ILE A 103 24.52 3.10 0.98
C ILE A 103 24.37 1.59 0.75
N PRO A 104 24.93 0.72 1.61
CA PRO A 104 24.84 -0.71 1.39
C PRO A 104 23.40 -1.20 1.47
N ALA A 105 23.11 -2.32 0.80
CA ALA A 105 21.92 -3.11 1.15
C ALA A 105 22.02 -3.51 2.64
N TRP A 106 20.87 -3.74 3.29
CA TRP A 106 20.79 -4.12 4.70
C TRP A 106 21.20 -3.04 5.70
N THR A 107 21.31 -1.78 5.27
CA THR A 107 21.49 -0.64 6.17
C THR A 107 20.24 -0.46 7.02
N GLU A 108 20.39 -0.51 8.34
CA GLU A 108 19.28 -0.36 9.28
C GLU A 108 19.00 1.12 9.59
N VAL A 109 17.72 1.49 9.43
CA VAL A 109 17.16 2.79 9.80
C VAL A 109 15.90 2.57 10.65
N ALA A 110 15.55 3.53 11.50
CA ALA A 110 14.46 3.32 12.45
C ALA A 110 13.69 4.60 12.79
N THR A 111 12.50 4.42 13.36
CA THR A 111 11.81 5.50 14.07
C THR A 111 12.52 5.84 15.38
N GLU A 112 12.25 7.03 15.90
CA GLU A 112 12.68 7.38 17.25
C GLU A 112 11.97 6.49 18.28
N ARG A 113 12.75 6.00 19.25
CA ARG A 113 12.21 5.30 20.42
C ARG A 113 11.63 6.32 21.38
N THR A 114 10.43 6.05 21.90
CA THR A 114 9.83 6.84 22.98
C THR A 114 9.73 5.98 24.25
N GLU A 115 9.24 6.55 25.35
CA GLU A 115 9.00 5.79 26.59
C GLU A 115 7.89 4.74 26.41
N THR A 116 6.92 5.02 25.53
CA THR A 116 5.73 4.17 25.30
C THR A 116 5.83 3.31 24.06
N GLU A 117 6.70 3.65 23.10
CA GLU A 117 6.82 2.97 21.81
C GLU A 117 8.26 2.56 21.52
N GLU A 118 8.44 1.28 21.18
CA GLU A 118 9.70 0.77 20.65
C GLU A 118 9.98 1.32 19.24
N ALA A 119 11.26 1.47 18.92
CA ALA A 119 11.68 1.85 17.57
C ALA A 119 11.31 0.77 16.55
N VAL A 120 10.65 1.19 15.47
CA VAL A 120 10.34 0.34 14.31
C VAL A 120 11.53 0.39 13.36
N VAL A 121 12.07 -0.76 12.99
CA VAL A 121 13.32 -0.89 12.22
C VAL A 121 13.02 -1.30 10.77
N PHE A 122 13.70 -0.65 9.84
CA PHE A 122 13.64 -0.92 8.41
C PHE A 122 15.05 -1.15 7.87
N THR A 123 15.14 -1.89 6.77
CA THR A 123 16.41 -2.11 6.07
C THR A 123 16.33 -1.71 4.61
N THR A 124 17.44 -1.20 4.08
CA THR A 124 17.59 -0.92 2.65
C THR A 124 17.54 -2.21 1.83
N ASP A 125 16.77 -2.20 0.75
CA ASP A 125 16.58 -3.38 -0.10
C ASP A 125 17.69 -3.60 -1.13
N VAL A 126 18.36 -2.51 -1.52
CA VAL A 126 19.41 -2.52 -2.54
C VAL A 126 20.58 -1.64 -2.12
N GLU A 127 21.76 -1.99 -2.62
CA GLU A 127 22.91 -1.11 -2.56
C GLU A 127 22.70 0.08 -3.49
N THR A 128 22.93 1.28 -2.97
CA THR A 128 22.73 2.54 -3.71
C THR A 128 24.02 3.34 -3.71
N GLU A 129 24.63 3.49 -4.88
CA GLU A 129 25.82 4.33 -5.06
C GLU A 129 25.44 5.81 -5.10
N VAL A 130 26.22 6.65 -4.42
CA VAL A 130 26.06 8.10 -4.40
C VAL A 130 27.00 8.72 -5.43
N LEU A 131 26.43 9.24 -6.51
CA LEU A 131 27.16 9.79 -7.64
C LEU A 131 27.37 11.30 -7.52
N SER A 132 28.44 11.80 -8.13
CA SER A 132 28.70 13.25 -8.27
C SER A 132 28.23 13.72 -9.65
N PRO A 133 27.37 14.74 -9.75
CA PRO A 133 26.81 15.17 -11.03
C PRO A 133 27.85 15.96 -11.84
N ALA A 134 28.22 15.46 -13.00
CA ALA A 134 29.02 16.16 -13.99
C ALA A 134 28.10 16.81 -15.02
N LEU A 135 27.94 18.14 -14.93
CA LEU A 135 27.18 18.90 -15.91
C LEU A 135 27.94 18.93 -17.24
N ARG A 136 27.36 18.32 -18.26
CA ARG A 136 27.95 18.22 -19.61
C ARG A 136 27.32 19.16 -20.62
N TRP A 137 26.02 19.37 -20.53
CA TRP A 137 25.28 20.19 -21.48
C TRP A 137 24.44 21.25 -20.76
N LEU A 138 24.47 22.46 -21.32
CA LEU A 138 23.59 23.55 -20.94
C LEU A 138 22.93 24.10 -22.20
N LEU A 139 21.64 23.82 -22.37
CA LEU A 139 20.90 24.21 -23.58
C LEU A 139 19.75 25.15 -23.22
N THR A 140 19.34 26.01 -24.15
CA THR A 140 18.08 26.75 -24.08
C THR A 140 17.26 26.48 -25.33
N SER A 141 15.94 26.38 -25.20
CA SER A 141 15.03 26.25 -26.34
C SER A 141 13.86 27.22 -26.21
N ALA A 142 13.39 27.72 -27.35
CA ALA A 142 12.23 28.62 -27.42
C ALA A 142 10.89 27.89 -27.61
N ASP A 143 10.94 26.68 -28.18
CA ASP A 143 9.79 25.90 -28.64
C ASP A 143 9.87 24.41 -28.27
N GLY A 144 11.00 23.97 -27.72
CA GLY A 144 11.30 22.58 -27.41
C GLY A 144 11.84 21.75 -28.58
N GLU A 145 12.02 22.36 -29.76
CA GLU A 145 12.53 21.71 -30.98
C GLU A 145 13.90 22.25 -31.38
N ASP A 146 14.08 23.58 -31.32
CA ASP A 146 15.34 24.24 -31.63
C ASP A 146 16.12 24.55 -30.34
N TYR A 147 17.38 24.08 -30.28
CA TYR A 147 18.22 24.18 -29.08
C TYR A 147 19.47 25.02 -29.35
N ALA A 148 19.73 26.00 -28.49
CA ALA A 148 20.98 26.75 -28.45
C ALA A 148 21.88 26.20 -27.33
N ASP A 149 23.16 25.96 -27.65
CA ASP A 149 24.15 25.41 -26.74
C ASP A 149 24.96 26.51 -26.06
N HIS A 150 24.88 26.60 -24.73
CA HIS A 150 25.56 27.58 -23.89
C HIS A 150 26.64 26.96 -23.01
N THR A 151 27.05 25.72 -23.31
CA THR A 151 28.01 24.97 -22.49
C THR A 151 29.36 25.69 -22.37
N ASP A 152 29.84 26.35 -23.44
CA ASP A 152 31.10 27.10 -23.41
C ASP A 152 30.95 28.49 -22.76
N ALA A 153 29.78 29.14 -22.92
CA ALA A 153 29.49 30.42 -22.25
C ALA A 153 29.54 30.30 -20.71
N LEU A 154 29.21 29.13 -20.17
CA LEU A 154 29.35 28.82 -18.74
C LEU A 154 30.81 28.81 -18.27
N LYS A 155 31.74 28.34 -19.12
CA LYS A 155 33.18 28.28 -18.80
C LYS A 155 33.79 29.68 -18.81
N ASP A 156 33.35 30.51 -19.75
CA ASP A 156 33.81 31.89 -19.92
C ASP A 156 33.12 32.88 -18.95
N GLU A 157 32.20 32.39 -18.11
CA GLU A 157 31.32 33.18 -17.23
C GLU A 157 30.59 34.33 -17.96
N ALA A 158 30.27 34.13 -19.24
CA ALA A 158 29.53 35.09 -20.05
C ALA A 158 28.03 35.00 -19.73
N PRO A 159 27.36 36.08 -19.28
CA PRO A 159 25.96 36.00 -18.87
C PRO A 159 25.02 35.84 -20.07
N PHE A 160 24.10 34.87 -19.99
CA PHE A 160 23.08 34.59 -21.01
C PHE A 160 21.67 34.57 -20.40
N ASP A 161 20.64 34.88 -21.20
CA ASP A 161 19.24 34.79 -20.77
C ASP A 161 18.79 33.32 -20.74
N VAL A 162 18.18 32.87 -19.64
CA VAL A 162 17.65 31.49 -19.55
C VAL A 162 16.40 31.25 -20.38
N TRP A 163 15.63 32.29 -20.62
CA TRP A 163 14.41 32.29 -21.41
C TRP A 163 14.39 33.51 -22.35
N GLY A 164 13.37 33.60 -23.20
CA GLY A 164 13.18 34.79 -24.03
C GLY A 164 12.75 36.00 -23.19
N ASN A 165 12.76 37.16 -23.83
CA ASN A 165 12.37 38.43 -23.20
C ASN A 165 11.14 39.00 -23.93
N PRO A 166 9.90 38.86 -23.38
CA PRO A 166 9.55 38.26 -22.08
C PRO A 166 9.51 36.71 -22.10
N PRO A 167 9.67 36.05 -20.92
CA PRO A 167 9.57 34.59 -20.82
C PRO A 167 8.18 34.06 -21.16
N ASN A 168 8.12 32.92 -21.84
CA ASN A 168 6.88 32.21 -22.14
C ASN A 168 6.97 30.71 -21.80
N ALA A 169 5.82 30.05 -21.72
CA ALA A 169 5.73 28.66 -21.27
C ALA A 169 6.32 27.60 -22.23
N ALA A 170 6.58 27.95 -23.49
CA ALA A 170 7.22 27.04 -24.45
C ALA A 170 8.74 27.00 -24.28
N GLN A 171 9.31 28.00 -23.60
CA GLN A 171 10.73 28.12 -23.35
C GLN A 171 11.17 27.24 -22.19
N ALA A 172 12.37 26.69 -22.30
CA ALA A 172 13.03 25.99 -21.21
C ALA A 172 14.55 26.08 -21.35
N PHE A 173 15.26 26.02 -20.22
CA PHE A 173 16.67 25.70 -20.23
C PHE A 173 16.90 24.31 -19.64
N TYR A 174 17.87 23.60 -20.20
CA TYR A 174 18.11 22.17 -20.02
C TYR A 174 19.52 21.94 -19.49
N LEU A 175 19.63 21.06 -18.51
CA LEU A 175 20.85 20.57 -17.88
C LEU A 175 21.00 19.10 -18.22
N GLY A 176 22.06 18.75 -18.94
CA GLY A 176 22.41 17.37 -19.25
C GLY A 176 23.59 16.90 -18.41
N PHE A 177 23.42 15.79 -17.69
CA PHE A 177 24.44 15.17 -16.83
C PHE A 177 24.96 13.84 -17.41
N ASP A 178 26.23 13.53 -17.16
CA ASP A 178 26.86 12.28 -17.61
C ASP A 178 26.42 11.06 -16.78
N GLU A 179 25.98 11.26 -15.54
CA GLU A 179 25.54 10.23 -14.61
C GLU A 179 24.03 9.99 -14.65
N ASP A 180 23.60 8.77 -14.27
CA ASP A 180 22.20 8.49 -13.95
C ASP A 180 21.93 8.92 -12.50
N LEU A 181 21.37 10.12 -12.35
CA LEU A 181 21.09 10.74 -11.05
C LEU A 181 19.70 10.35 -10.53
N SER A 182 19.17 9.20 -10.97
CA SER A 182 17.93 8.64 -10.43
C SER A 182 17.97 8.57 -8.90
N ALA A 183 16.90 9.03 -8.25
CA ALA A 183 16.74 9.07 -6.79
C ALA A 183 17.72 9.99 -6.03
N HIS A 184 18.59 10.72 -6.73
CA HIS A 184 19.54 11.63 -6.10
C HIS A 184 18.87 12.95 -5.71
N THR A 185 19.33 13.53 -4.61
CA THR A 185 19.04 14.92 -4.26
C THR A 185 20.19 15.79 -4.74
N VAL A 186 19.92 16.64 -5.73
CA VAL A 186 20.93 17.46 -6.41
C VAL A 186 20.74 18.91 -6.03
N ALA A 187 21.82 19.56 -5.56
CA ALA A 187 21.87 20.99 -5.36
C ALA A 187 22.49 21.66 -6.59
N LEU A 188 21.76 22.62 -7.17
CA LEU A 188 22.21 23.47 -8.25
C LEU A 188 22.64 24.81 -7.67
N GLN A 189 23.94 25.07 -7.64
CA GLN A 189 24.49 26.35 -7.24
C GLN A 189 24.49 27.31 -8.44
N ILE A 190 23.79 28.43 -8.29
CA ILE A 190 23.45 29.34 -9.37
C ILE A 190 23.95 30.75 -9.03
N ARG A 191 24.64 31.38 -10.00
CA ARG A 191 25.01 32.80 -9.93
C ARG A 191 24.30 33.62 -11.02
N CYS A 192 23.60 34.67 -10.58
CA CYS A 192 22.84 35.58 -11.42
C CYS A 192 23.39 37.01 -11.27
N ASN A 193 23.40 37.78 -12.37
CA ASN A 193 23.87 39.18 -12.36
C ASN A 193 22.73 40.21 -12.24
N ASP A 194 21.53 39.89 -12.78
CA ASP A 194 20.40 40.81 -12.91
C ASP A 194 19.11 40.18 -12.34
N VAL A 195 18.28 41.00 -11.68
CA VAL A 195 16.97 40.61 -11.13
C VAL A 195 16.00 40.29 -12.27
N GLY A 196 15.43 39.09 -12.28
CA GLY A 196 14.19 38.83 -13.02
C GLY A 196 13.08 39.70 -12.46
N ILE A 197 12.68 40.73 -13.19
CA ILE A 197 11.74 41.74 -12.72
C ILE A 197 10.32 41.19 -12.79
N GLY A 198 9.50 41.45 -11.76
CA GLY A 198 8.05 41.29 -11.84
C GLY A 198 7.48 40.04 -11.17
N ILE A 199 8.30 39.22 -10.51
CA ILE A 199 7.84 38.03 -9.78
C ILE A 199 7.79 38.26 -8.26
N ASP A 200 6.98 37.46 -7.58
CA ASP A 200 7.04 37.30 -6.12
C ASP A 200 8.14 36.26 -5.79
N PRO A 201 9.23 36.65 -5.09
CA PRO A 201 10.33 35.74 -4.77
C PRO A 201 9.92 34.51 -3.94
N ASP A 202 8.87 34.63 -3.13
CA ASP A 202 8.37 33.51 -2.31
C ASP A 202 7.48 32.55 -3.12
N LYS A 203 7.11 32.96 -4.35
CA LYS A 203 6.26 32.18 -5.28
C LYS A 203 6.81 32.23 -6.70
N PRO A 204 8.01 31.69 -6.95
CA PRO A 204 8.64 31.81 -8.26
C PRO A 204 7.83 31.09 -9.35
N PRO A 205 7.57 31.73 -10.51
CA PRO A 205 6.74 31.20 -11.60
C PRO A 205 7.55 30.32 -12.54
N TRP A 206 8.37 29.44 -12.00
CA TRP A 206 9.06 28.40 -12.77
C TRP A 206 8.60 27.02 -12.31
N GLN A 207 8.91 26.01 -13.12
CA GLN A 207 8.79 24.61 -12.76
C GLN A 207 10.06 23.87 -13.19
N TRP A 208 10.53 22.98 -12.32
CA TRP A 208 11.60 22.04 -12.67
C TRP A 208 11.00 20.71 -13.09
N GLU A 209 11.58 20.12 -14.12
CA GLU A 209 11.14 18.84 -14.67
C GLU A 209 12.36 17.98 -14.99
N VAL A 210 12.16 16.67 -14.97
CA VAL A 210 13.16 15.68 -15.38
C VAL A 210 12.60 14.83 -16.51
N TRP A 211 13.47 14.39 -17.41
CA TRP A 211 13.06 13.45 -18.45
C TRP A 211 12.77 12.08 -17.84
N ARG A 212 11.74 11.39 -18.35
CA ARG A 212 11.39 10.00 -17.99
C ARG A 212 11.47 9.13 -19.23
N GLY A 213 12.57 8.41 -19.39
CA GLY A 213 12.86 7.62 -20.60
C GLY A 213 11.75 6.64 -21.01
N ASN A 214 11.24 5.84 -20.08
CA ASN A 214 10.21 4.84 -20.35
C ASN A 214 8.85 5.44 -20.75
N GLU A 215 8.56 6.66 -20.29
CA GLU A 215 7.27 7.32 -20.49
C GLU A 215 7.34 8.39 -21.59
N PHE A 216 8.53 8.63 -22.14
CA PHE A 216 8.83 9.64 -23.16
C PHE A 216 8.24 11.02 -22.83
N ARG A 217 8.27 11.41 -21.56
CA ARG A 217 7.70 12.68 -21.08
C ARG A 217 8.58 13.36 -20.04
N TRP A 218 8.36 14.65 -19.88
CA TRP A 218 8.88 15.44 -18.77
C TRP A 218 7.96 15.27 -17.56
N GLU A 219 8.55 14.97 -16.41
CA GLU A 219 7.86 14.84 -15.14
C GLU A 219 8.30 15.96 -14.19
N ARG A 220 7.35 16.58 -13.50
CA ARG A 220 7.64 17.64 -12.54
C ARG A 220 8.48 17.12 -11.38
N VAL A 221 9.53 17.85 -11.06
CA VAL A 221 10.44 17.57 -9.95
C VAL A 221 10.01 18.39 -8.73
N GLU A 222 10.08 17.77 -7.56
CA GLU A 222 9.88 18.47 -6.30
C GLU A 222 11.12 19.29 -5.93
N VAL A 223 10.90 20.56 -5.61
CA VAL A 223 11.96 21.45 -5.17
C VAL A 223 12.01 21.47 -3.65
N ALA A 224 13.11 20.97 -3.10
CA ALA A 224 13.35 20.89 -1.67
C ALA A 224 13.53 22.27 -1.04
N ALA A 225 14.25 23.15 -1.73
CA ALA A 225 14.49 24.53 -1.32
C ALA A 225 14.96 25.36 -2.51
N ASP A 226 14.58 26.63 -2.52
CA ASP A 226 15.13 27.64 -3.41
C ASP A 226 15.60 28.84 -2.58
N THR A 227 16.89 29.16 -2.68
CA THR A 227 17.49 30.36 -2.05
C THR A 227 17.87 31.42 -3.08
N THR A 228 17.62 31.15 -4.36
CA THR A 228 17.83 32.07 -5.48
C THR A 228 16.71 33.10 -5.65
N ALA A 229 15.68 33.06 -4.80
CA ALA A 229 14.56 33.99 -4.83
C ALA A 229 13.85 33.99 -6.19
N GLY A 230 13.69 32.81 -6.80
CA GLY A 230 13.21 32.67 -8.17
C GLY A 230 14.26 33.06 -9.22
N LEU A 231 15.48 32.56 -9.11
CA LEU A 231 16.60 32.88 -10.01
C LEU A 231 16.96 34.38 -10.09
N ASN A 232 16.61 35.17 -9.07
CA ASN A 232 16.83 36.61 -9.00
C ASN A 232 18.10 37.01 -8.25
N GLN A 233 18.64 36.11 -7.44
CA GLN A 233 19.88 36.31 -6.69
C GLN A 233 20.74 35.06 -6.70
N ASN A 234 22.01 35.22 -6.32
CA ASN A 234 22.91 34.09 -6.13
C ASN A 234 22.37 33.18 -5.02
N GLY A 235 22.39 31.88 -5.26
CA GLY A 235 21.89 30.91 -4.31
C GLY A 235 21.92 29.50 -4.86
N GLU A 236 21.09 28.65 -4.27
CA GLU A 236 20.96 27.25 -4.64
C GLU A 236 19.50 26.86 -4.81
N VAL A 237 19.27 25.98 -5.77
CA VAL A 237 18.02 25.24 -5.94
C VAL A 237 18.30 23.77 -5.67
N LYS A 238 17.58 23.17 -4.71
CA LYS A 238 17.74 21.76 -4.32
C LYS A 238 16.59 20.95 -4.89
N LEU A 239 16.90 19.92 -5.66
CA LEU A 239 15.95 19.11 -6.41
C LEU A 239 15.95 17.67 -5.91
N TYR A 240 14.77 17.10 -5.67
CA TYR A 240 14.60 15.68 -5.41
C TYR A 240 14.31 14.95 -6.71
N LEU A 241 15.34 14.33 -7.31
CA LEU A 241 15.13 13.59 -8.54
C LEU A 241 14.42 12.27 -8.26
N PRO A 242 13.40 11.90 -9.07
CA PRO A 242 12.68 10.65 -8.90
C PRO A 242 13.54 9.46 -9.36
N TYR A 243 13.06 8.25 -9.10
CA TYR A 243 13.63 7.05 -9.72
C TYR A 243 13.48 7.08 -11.25
N ARG A 244 14.34 6.36 -11.97
CA ARG A 244 14.23 6.09 -13.42
C ARG A 244 14.24 7.35 -14.31
N CYS A 245 15.22 8.24 -14.11
CA CYS A 245 15.41 9.41 -14.98
C CYS A 245 15.79 9.00 -16.42
N GLN A 246 16.66 8.00 -16.59
CA GLN A 246 17.06 7.37 -17.86
C GLN A 246 17.64 8.30 -18.96
N PRO A 247 18.56 7.78 -19.79
CA PRO A 247 19.20 8.57 -20.84
C PRO A 247 18.23 8.97 -21.96
N THR A 248 18.46 10.14 -22.54
CA THR A 248 17.87 10.53 -23.83
C THR A 248 18.82 11.44 -24.63
N ARG A 249 18.48 11.62 -25.89
CA ARG A 249 19.23 12.47 -26.83
C ARG A 249 18.39 13.68 -27.22
N LEU A 250 18.89 14.88 -26.93
CA LEU A 250 18.32 16.15 -27.37
C LEU A 250 19.33 16.83 -28.32
N LEU A 251 18.92 17.24 -29.52
CA LEU A 251 19.81 17.84 -30.53
C LEU A 251 21.12 17.03 -30.79
N LEU A 252 21.03 15.70 -30.92
CA LEU A 252 22.19 14.80 -31.01
C LEU A 252 23.11 14.76 -29.78
N ARG A 253 22.85 15.56 -28.73
CA ARG A 253 23.55 15.55 -27.44
C ARG A 253 22.94 14.48 -26.55
N GLU A 254 23.77 13.54 -26.13
CA GLU A 254 23.38 12.47 -25.21
C GLU A 254 23.74 12.86 -23.79
N ALA A 255 22.81 12.64 -22.87
CA ALA A 255 23.02 12.75 -21.43
C ALA A 255 22.25 11.63 -20.73
N ARG A 256 22.76 11.17 -19.58
CA ARG A 256 22.11 10.12 -18.79
C ARG A 256 20.98 10.65 -17.92
N THR A 257 21.07 11.91 -17.51
CA THR A 257 19.98 12.61 -16.83
C THR A 257 19.79 13.97 -17.46
N TRP A 258 18.54 14.28 -17.82
CA TRP A 258 18.14 15.60 -18.29
C TRP A 258 17.19 16.24 -17.30
N VAL A 259 17.56 17.42 -16.80
CA VAL A 259 16.72 18.27 -15.96
C VAL A 259 16.45 19.56 -16.73
N ARG A 260 15.22 20.05 -16.73
CA ARG A 260 14.90 21.35 -17.34
C ARG A 260 14.17 22.26 -16.37
N CYS A 261 14.25 23.55 -16.62
CA CYS A 261 13.48 24.55 -15.93
C CYS A 261 12.75 25.44 -16.96
N SER A 262 11.44 25.50 -16.83
CA SER A 262 10.55 26.23 -17.72
C SER A 262 9.72 27.26 -16.92
N PRO A 263 9.31 28.39 -17.51
CA PRO A 263 8.32 29.26 -16.90
C PRO A 263 7.01 28.49 -16.73
N ALA A 264 6.34 28.68 -15.61
CA ALA A 264 5.10 27.98 -15.30
C ALA A 264 4.03 28.31 -16.35
N ALA A 265 3.51 27.28 -17.03
CA ALA A 265 2.48 27.44 -18.06
C ALA A 265 1.16 28.03 -17.52
N LYS A 266 0.90 27.83 -16.22
CA LYS A 266 -0.25 28.39 -15.50
C LYS A 266 0.25 28.97 -14.17
N LEU A 267 -0.03 30.24 -13.94
CA LEU A 267 0.29 30.94 -12.70
C LEU A 267 -0.77 30.66 -11.63
N ALA A 268 -0.33 30.46 -10.38
CA ALA A 268 -1.23 30.39 -9.24
C ALA A 268 -1.81 31.78 -8.89
N PRO A 269 -2.95 31.86 -8.17
CA PRO A 269 -3.49 33.14 -7.71
C PRO A 269 -2.46 33.96 -6.92
N GLY A 270 -2.24 35.21 -7.33
CA GLY A 270 -1.24 36.11 -6.73
C GLY A 270 0.19 35.88 -7.20
N GLN A 271 0.42 34.96 -8.14
CA GLN A 271 1.72 34.75 -8.78
C GLN A 271 1.83 35.61 -10.04
N ALA A 272 2.95 36.31 -10.20
CA ALA A 272 3.22 37.14 -11.37
C ALA A 272 4.31 36.49 -12.25
N SER A 273 4.22 36.68 -13.56
CA SER A 273 5.24 36.20 -14.50
C SER A 273 6.46 37.12 -14.50
N TYR A 274 7.59 36.59 -14.94
CA TYR A 274 8.75 37.41 -15.25
C TYR A 274 8.42 38.42 -16.36
N ALA A 275 8.72 39.69 -16.12
CA ALA A 275 8.73 40.73 -17.15
C ALA A 275 10.01 40.66 -18.00
N ARG A 276 11.12 40.19 -17.40
CA ARG A 276 12.41 39.97 -18.06
C ARG A 276 13.02 38.66 -17.56
N SER A 277 13.62 37.90 -18.48
CA SER A 277 14.34 36.68 -18.18
C SER A 277 15.48 36.94 -17.19
N PRO A 278 15.68 36.06 -16.21
CA PRO A 278 16.91 35.99 -15.45
C PRO A 278 18.12 35.78 -16.37
N ARG A 279 19.29 36.27 -15.94
CA ARG A 279 20.56 36.05 -16.63
C ARG A 279 21.51 35.23 -15.76
N LEU A 280 21.83 34.03 -16.24
CA LEU A 280 22.76 33.12 -15.59
C LEU A 280 24.19 33.44 -16.00
N ARG A 281 25.09 33.48 -15.01
CA ARG A 281 26.53 33.64 -15.21
C ARG A 281 27.29 32.33 -14.98
N ARG A 282 26.86 31.57 -13.97
CA ARG A 282 27.50 30.31 -13.58
C ARG A 282 26.49 29.37 -12.95
N LEU A 283 26.65 28.08 -13.23
CA LEU A 283 25.84 27.00 -12.71
C LEU A 283 26.76 25.80 -12.44
N SER A 284 26.66 25.23 -11.25
CA SER A 284 27.32 23.98 -10.90
C SER A 284 26.36 23.10 -10.13
N ALA A 285 26.52 21.79 -10.22
CA ALA A 285 25.69 20.83 -9.51
C ALA A 285 26.55 20.01 -8.55
N TYR A 286 25.97 19.60 -7.43
CA TYR A 286 26.56 18.61 -6.54
C TYR A 286 25.47 17.80 -5.82
N THR A 287 25.79 16.57 -5.43
CA THR A 287 24.86 15.70 -4.70
C THR A 287 24.87 16.03 -3.22
N ILE A 288 23.69 16.16 -2.62
CA ILE A 288 23.50 16.37 -1.18
C ILE A 288 22.77 15.21 -0.50
N GLY A 289 22.24 14.27 -1.27
CA GLY A 289 21.54 13.11 -0.74
C GLY A 289 21.17 12.09 -1.79
N VAL A 290 20.70 10.93 -1.34
CA VAL A 290 20.17 9.87 -2.19
C VAL A 290 19.00 9.19 -1.52
N THR A 291 18.01 8.77 -2.30
CA THR A 291 16.83 8.05 -1.81
C THR A 291 16.97 6.57 -2.11
N ALA A 292 16.81 5.73 -1.09
CA ALA A 292 16.84 4.28 -1.24
C ALA A 292 15.53 3.63 -0.75
N PRO A 293 15.08 2.56 -1.42
CA PRO A 293 13.92 1.80 -0.97
C PRO A 293 14.27 1.02 0.30
N ILE A 294 13.31 0.98 1.23
CA ILE A 294 13.39 0.26 2.48
C ILE A 294 12.15 -0.60 2.70
N THR A 295 12.38 -1.70 3.42
CA THR A 295 11.33 -2.63 3.84
C THR A 295 11.36 -2.77 5.37
N HIS A 296 10.18 -2.82 6.01
CA HIS A 296 10.03 -3.14 7.44
C HIS A 296 10.43 -4.61 7.68
N ALA A 297 11.73 -4.81 7.88
CA ALA A 297 12.34 -6.11 8.01
C ALA A 297 13.60 -6.00 8.86
N LEU A 298 13.87 -7.05 9.63
CA LEU A 298 15.13 -7.26 10.33
C LEU A 298 15.87 -8.43 9.65
N PRO A 299 17.10 -8.21 9.15
CA PRO A 299 17.90 -9.26 8.58
C PRO A 299 18.47 -10.14 9.69
N VAL A 300 18.38 -11.45 9.49
CA VAL A 300 19.04 -12.44 10.32
C VAL A 300 20.17 -13.06 9.50
N GLY A 301 21.37 -13.05 10.09
CA GLY A 301 22.58 -13.54 9.45
C GLY A 301 22.63 -15.08 9.29
N PRO A 302 23.79 -15.60 8.87
CA PRO A 302 23.98 -17.02 8.59
C PRO A 302 23.63 -17.90 9.77
N THR A 303 22.65 -18.79 9.57
CA THR A 303 22.15 -19.71 10.58
C THR A 303 22.24 -21.13 10.07
N VAL A 304 23.03 -21.96 10.75
CA VAL A 304 23.10 -23.41 10.46
C VAL A 304 21.83 -24.07 11.00
N LEU A 305 21.15 -24.82 10.14
CA LEU A 305 19.88 -25.48 10.46
C LEU A 305 20.09 -26.93 10.91
N GLY A 306 21.08 -27.60 10.34
CA GLY A 306 21.37 -29.00 10.65
C GLY A 306 22.23 -29.69 9.60
N ILE A 307 22.29 -31.02 9.68
CA ILE A 307 23.05 -31.87 8.77
C ILE A 307 22.07 -32.80 8.07
N SER A 308 22.21 -32.93 6.74
CA SER A 308 21.38 -33.82 5.94
C SER A 308 21.62 -35.29 6.31
N ASN A 309 20.53 -36.04 6.46
CA ASN A 309 20.56 -37.51 6.60
C ASN A 309 20.51 -38.25 5.24
N GLY A 310 20.35 -37.52 4.13
CA GLY A 310 20.27 -38.05 2.77
C GLY A 310 18.94 -38.73 2.42
N GLN A 311 17.88 -38.52 3.20
CA GLN A 311 16.54 -39.05 2.92
C GLN A 311 15.65 -38.01 2.20
N PRO A 312 14.60 -38.44 1.48
CA PRO A 312 13.60 -37.52 0.94
C PRO A 312 12.79 -36.78 2.03
N ALA A 313 12.16 -35.66 1.66
CA ALA A 313 11.24 -34.90 2.53
C ALA A 313 11.83 -34.45 3.89
N GLN A 314 13.14 -34.18 3.92
CA GLN A 314 13.80 -33.68 5.11
C GLN A 314 13.30 -32.27 5.47
N LYS A 315 13.11 -32.05 6.77
CA LYS A 315 12.58 -30.80 7.33
C LYS A 315 13.55 -30.21 8.34
N PHE A 316 13.74 -28.91 8.27
CA PHE A 316 14.58 -28.15 9.19
C PHE A 316 13.85 -26.89 9.65
N SER A 317 13.96 -26.57 10.94
CA SER A 317 13.29 -25.41 11.52
C SER A 317 14.26 -24.24 11.70
N LEU A 318 13.82 -23.05 11.32
CA LEU A 318 14.50 -21.80 11.64
C LEU A 318 14.25 -21.42 13.09
N GLN A 319 15.17 -20.63 13.65
CA GLN A 319 15.06 -20.15 15.04
C GLN A 319 13.86 -19.21 15.22
N HIS A 320 13.51 -18.45 14.19
CA HIS A 320 12.45 -17.46 14.21
C HIS A 320 11.22 -17.96 13.43
N ARG A 321 10.05 -17.54 13.88
CA ARG A 321 8.75 -17.71 13.21
C ARG A 321 8.32 -16.39 12.58
N ASN A 322 7.31 -16.42 11.70
CA ASN A 322 6.84 -15.24 10.96
C ASN A 322 7.96 -14.58 10.14
N ILE A 323 8.59 -15.41 9.32
CA ILE A 323 9.59 -15.03 8.35
C ILE A 323 8.88 -14.33 7.20
N LEU A 324 9.52 -13.33 6.60
CA LEU A 324 9.00 -12.73 5.38
C LEU A 324 9.06 -13.75 4.25
N LYS A 325 8.08 -13.70 3.34
CA LYS A 325 8.10 -14.56 2.16
C LYS A 325 9.38 -14.33 1.35
N PRO A 326 10.00 -15.41 0.83
CA PRO A 326 11.15 -15.30 -0.04
C PRO A 326 10.72 -14.76 -1.41
N GLU A 327 10.61 -13.43 -1.51
CA GLU A 327 10.31 -12.70 -2.74
C GLU A 327 11.62 -12.14 -3.30
N GLY A 328 12.27 -12.89 -4.20
CA GLY A 328 13.50 -12.48 -4.88
C GLY A 328 14.75 -13.18 -4.36
N THR A 329 15.85 -12.43 -4.22
CA THR A 329 17.21 -12.97 -3.97
C THR A 329 17.68 -12.83 -2.53
N ASN A 330 16.84 -12.33 -1.64
CA ASN A 330 17.23 -11.94 -0.29
C ASN A 330 17.28 -13.13 0.69
N GLU A 331 16.39 -14.11 0.49
CA GLU A 331 16.30 -15.33 1.29
C GLU A 331 17.00 -16.48 0.57
N VAL A 332 18.12 -16.96 1.13
CA VAL A 332 19.01 -17.91 0.44
C VAL A 332 19.29 -19.13 1.32
N ALA A 333 18.78 -20.29 0.91
CA ALA A 333 19.12 -21.58 1.51
C ALA A 333 20.34 -22.18 0.81
N GLN A 334 21.27 -22.75 1.59
CA GLN A 334 22.48 -23.36 1.06
C GLN A 334 22.79 -24.71 1.71
N VAL A 335 23.41 -25.57 0.91
CA VAL A 335 23.93 -26.87 1.35
C VAL A 335 25.41 -26.92 1.03
N SER A 336 26.22 -27.36 2.00
CA SER A 336 27.67 -27.48 1.81
C SER A 336 28.01 -28.55 0.77
N THR A 337 29.07 -28.37 -0.02
CA THR A 337 29.59 -29.36 -0.97
C THR A 337 30.64 -30.29 -0.33
N GLU A 338 31.24 -31.17 -1.13
CA GLU A 338 32.41 -31.98 -0.74
C GLU A 338 33.66 -31.16 -0.49
N ASP A 339 33.88 -30.13 -1.32
CA ASP A 339 35.06 -29.27 -1.27
C ASP A 339 34.98 -28.18 -0.18
N GLY A 340 33.86 -28.11 0.56
CA GLY A 340 33.62 -27.11 1.59
C GLY A 340 32.96 -25.81 1.09
N ASP A 341 32.65 -25.73 -0.20
CA ASP A 341 31.86 -24.66 -0.81
C ASP A 341 30.38 -24.78 -0.46
N TRP A 342 29.57 -23.81 -0.91
CA TRP A 342 28.13 -23.75 -0.66
C TRP A 342 27.35 -23.69 -1.97
N GLU A 343 26.36 -24.58 -2.10
CA GLU A 343 25.41 -24.56 -3.21
C GLU A 343 24.09 -23.94 -2.79
N THR A 344 23.58 -23.02 -3.61
CA THR A 344 22.29 -22.36 -3.38
C THR A 344 21.13 -23.23 -3.84
N TRP A 345 20.12 -23.32 -2.98
CA TRP A 345 18.84 -23.97 -3.24
C TRP A 345 17.76 -22.92 -3.43
N ARG A 346 16.96 -23.07 -4.48
CA ARG A 346 15.91 -22.12 -4.85
C ARG A 346 14.62 -22.43 -4.09
N PHE A 347 13.98 -21.40 -3.55
CA PHE A 347 12.65 -21.53 -2.99
C PHE A 347 11.60 -21.65 -4.09
N VAL A 348 10.78 -22.68 -4.00
CA VAL A 348 9.60 -22.89 -4.84
C VAL A 348 8.35 -22.93 -3.98
N ARG A 349 7.19 -22.70 -4.60
CA ARG A 349 5.90 -22.78 -3.90
C ARG A 349 5.58 -24.22 -3.48
N ASP A 350 5.85 -25.15 -4.39
CA ASP A 350 5.67 -26.58 -4.22
C ASP A 350 6.60 -27.33 -5.21
N PHE A 351 6.69 -28.65 -5.05
CA PHE A 351 7.59 -29.49 -5.82
C PHE A 351 6.96 -30.06 -7.10
N GLY A 352 5.73 -29.69 -7.47
CA GLY A 352 4.97 -30.35 -8.54
C GLY A 352 5.69 -30.38 -9.89
N ASP A 353 6.39 -29.30 -10.23
CA ASP A 353 7.16 -29.15 -11.47
C ASP A 353 8.65 -29.45 -11.30
N SER A 354 9.08 -29.93 -10.12
CA SER A 354 10.49 -30.14 -9.80
C SER A 354 10.96 -31.54 -10.20
N THR A 355 12.09 -31.61 -10.89
CA THR A 355 12.77 -32.86 -11.24
C THR A 355 13.72 -33.32 -10.12
N PRO A 356 14.19 -34.58 -10.13
CA PRO A 356 15.12 -35.08 -9.11
C PRO A 356 16.47 -34.35 -9.03
N ASN A 357 16.83 -33.55 -10.04
CA ASN A 357 18.08 -32.79 -10.07
C ASN A 357 17.89 -31.32 -9.67
N ASP A 358 16.65 -30.86 -9.54
CA ASP A 358 16.37 -29.46 -9.24
C ASP A 358 16.61 -29.18 -7.76
N ARG A 359 17.56 -28.30 -7.46
CA ARG A 359 17.90 -27.86 -6.09
C ARG A 359 16.82 -26.92 -5.56
N HIS A 360 15.65 -27.49 -5.32
CA HIS A 360 14.46 -26.79 -4.86
C HIS A 360 14.19 -27.11 -3.40
N CYS A 361 13.69 -26.11 -2.68
CA CYS A 361 13.18 -26.27 -1.32
C CYS A 361 11.94 -25.40 -1.15
N THR A 362 11.13 -25.71 -0.14
CA THR A 362 9.98 -24.87 0.24
C THR A 362 10.21 -24.30 1.63
N LEU A 363 9.63 -23.12 1.90
CA LEU A 363 9.64 -22.49 3.21
C LEU A 363 8.19 -22.22 3.62
N ASP A 364 7.80 -22.68 4.80
CA ASP A 364 6.62 -22.17 5.48
C ASP A 364 7.03 -20.95 6.33
N PRO A 365 6.64 -19.72 5.93
CA PRO A 365 7.11 -18.52 6.60
C PRO A 365 6.51 -18.36 8.00
N ILE A 366 5.38 -19.01 8.30
CA ILE A 366 4.74 -18.88 9.62
C ILE A 366 5.44 -19.77 10.63
N THR A 367 5.66 -21.04 10.28
CA THR A 367 6.34 -22.00 11.16
C THR A 367 7.85 -21.87 11.13
N GLY A 368 8.42 -21.31 10.06
CA GLY A 368 9.86 -21.27 9.79
C GLY A 368 10.42 -22.63 9.35
N GLU A 369 9.59 -23.53 8.84
CA GLU A 369 10.00 -24.86 8.39
C GLU A 369 10.47 -24.83 6.93
N ILE A 370 11.69 -25.30 6.68
CA ILE A 370 12.22 -25.56 5.34
C ILE A 370 12.08 -27.05 5.06
N GLU A 371 11.50 -27.39 3.91
CA GLU A 371 11.34 -28.76 3.43
C GLU A 371 12.09 -28.95 2.10
N PHE A 372 12.75 -30.10 1.95
CA PHE A 372 13.47 -30.52 0.75
C PHE A 372 12.69 -31.60 -0.03
N GLY A 373 13.10 -31.86 -1.27
CA GLY A 373 12.35 -32.66 -2.23
C GLY A 373 11.80 -33.99 -1.69
N PRO A 374 10.48 -34.25 -1.79
CA PRO A 374 9.89 -35.52 -1.37
C PRO A 374 9.92 -36.59 -2.47
N ALA A 375 9.90 -37.86 -2.05
CA ALA A 375 9.55 -38.99 -2.89
C ALA A 375 8.08 -39.33 -2.66
N VAL A 376 7.26 -39.34 -3.70
CA VAL A 376 5.80 -39.53 -3.56
C VAL A 376 5.38 -40.81 -4.26
N ARG A 377 4.80 -41.74 -3.49
CA ARG A 377 4.31 -43.01 -4.02
C ARG A 377 3.05 -42.81 -4.86
N GLN A 378 3.11 -43.27 -6.11
CA GLN A 378 2.02 -43.24 -7.08
C GLN A 378 1.17 -44.51 -7.01
N ARG A 379 -0.01 -44.47 -7.63
CA ARG A 379 -0.95 -45.61 -7.68
C ARG A 379 -0.40 -46.82 -8.43
N ASP A 380 0.50 -46.59 -9.38
CA ASP A 380 1.20 -47.63 -10.13
C ASP A 380 2.37 -48.27 -9.34
N GLY A 381 2.61 -47.81 -8.11
CA GLY A 381 3.67 -48.31 -7.23
C GLY A 381 5.03 -47.65 -7.45
N THR A 382 5.16 -46.71 -8.39
CA THR A 382 6.37 -45.92 -8.56
C THR A 382 6.51 -44.88 -7.45
N GLU A 383 7.75 -44.51 -7.13
CA GLU A 383 8.07 -43.45 -6.16
C GLU A 383 8.96 -42.39 -6.82
N PRO A 384 8.41 -41.59 -7.75
CA PRO A 384 9.14 -40.49 -8.34
C PRO A 384 9.57 -39.48 -7.27
N GLN A 385 10.80 -39.00 -7.43
CA GLN A 385 11.41 -37.95 -6.62
C GLN A 385 11.08 -36.58 -7.23
N PHE A 386 10.63 -35.64 -6.40
CA PHE A 386 10.32 -34.27 -6.81
C PHE A 386 11.28 -33.30 -6.11
N GLY A 387 12.21 -32.71 -6.86
CA GLY A 387 13.32 -31.92 -6.31
C GLY A 387 14.47 -32.78 -5.80
N ALA A 388 15.67 -32.22 -5.75
CA ALA A 388 16.88 -32.90 -5.28
C ALA A 388 16.85 -33.16 -3.77
N ILE A 389 17.60 -34.19 -3.34
CA ILE A 389 17.82 -34.51 -1.94
C ILE A 389 19.20 -33.97 -1.54
N PRO A 390 19.30 -33.16 -0.45
CA PRO A 390 20.60 -32.74 0.06
C PRO A 390 21.49 -33.96 0.38
N PRO A 391 22.74 -34.04 -0.12
CA PRO A 391 23.56 -35.23 0.10
C PRO A 391 23.82 -35.50 1.59
N ARG A 392 23.92 -36.77 1.97
CA ARG A 392 24.12 -37.17 3.37
C ARG A 392 25.39 -36.56 3.96
N GLY A 393 25.31 -36.08 5.19
CA GLY A 393 26.44 -35.49 5.91
C GLY A 393 26.74 -34.04 5.54
N ARG A 394 26.01 -33.44 4.59
CA ARG A 394 26.17 -32.04 4.21
C ARG A 394 25.44 -31.12 5.20
N THR A 395 26.09 -30.02 5.55
CA THR A 395 25.51 -28.99 6.41
C THR A 395 24.55 -28.14 5.62
N ILE A 396 23.40 -27.83 6.23
CA ILE A 396 22.36 -26.99 5.66
C ILE A 396 22.31 -25.70 6.46
N ARG A 397 22.31 -24.57 5.77
CA ARG A 397 22.21 -23.25 6.38
C ARG A 397 21.24 -22.35 5.63
N MET A 398 20.68 -21.40 6.35
CA MET A 398 20.10 -20.21 5.76
C MET A 398 21.20 -19.14 5.76
N GLN A 399 21.60 -18.65 4.59
CA GLN A 399 22.63 -17.61 4.51
C GLN A 399 22.09 -16.33 5.12
N HIS A 400 21.02 -15.76 4.58
CA HIS A 400 20.29 -14.63 5.15
C HIS A 400 18.79 -14.89 5.04
N TYR A 401 18.02 -14.40 6.00
CA TYR A 401 16.57 -14.35 5.94
C TYR A 401 16.05 -13.13 6.70
N ARG A 402 14.83 -12.70 6.39
CA ARG A 402 14.22 -11.53 7.02
C ARG A 402 13.05 -11.92 7.90
N ILE A 403 12.97 -11.27 9.05
CA ILE A 403 11.83 -11.37 9.97
C ILE A 403 11.15 -10.01 10.09
N GLY A 404 9.88 -10.00 10.48
CA GLY A 404 9.13 -8.77 10.73
C GLY A 404 7.86 -8.68 9.88
N GLY A 405 7.62 -7.50 9.32
CA GLY A 405 6.35 -7.15 8.71
C GLY A 405 5.26 -6.81 9.72
N GLY A 406 4.00 -6.79 9.29
CA GLY A 406 2.88 -6.39 10.14
C GLY A 406 2.53 -4.91 10.03
N VAL A 407 1.43 -4.52 10.67
CA VAL A 407 0.89 -3.15 10.58
C VAL A 407 1.77 -2.13 11.29
N ARG A 408 2.63 -2.56 12.22
CA ARG A 408 3.60 -1.69 12.91
C ARG A 408 4.61 -1.04 11.96
N GLY A 409 4.84 -1.64 10.79
CA GLY A 409 5.71 -1.06 9.76
C GLY A 409 5.08 0.15 9.05
N ASN A 410 3.76 0.35 9.16
CA ASN A 410 3.08 1.48 8.54
C ASN A 410 3.34 2.73 9.36
N VAL A 411 4.18 3.63 8.83
CA VAL A 411 4.60 4.84 9.53
C VAL A 411 4.35 6.07 8.69
N ALA A 412 3.93 7.15 9.34
CA ALA A 412 3.71 8.43 8.68
C ALA A 412 5.03 9.01 8.12
N GLU A 413 4.89 9.97 7.21
CA GLU A 413 5.98 10.80 6.71
C GLU A 413 6.82 11.38 7.86
N GLY A 414 8.14 11.39 7.69
CA GLY A 414 9.08 11.99 8.60
C GLY A 414 9.22 11.28 9.95
N ARG A 415 8.77 10.02 10.10
CA ARG A 415 8.91 9.26 11.36
C ARG A 415 10.20 8.45 11.43
N VAL A 416 10.74 7.99 10.30
CA VAL A 416 12.02 7.26 10.23
C VAL A 416 13.15 8.28 10.16
N LYS A 417 13.86 8.49 11.27
CA LYS A 417 14.95 9.49 11.37
C LYS A 417 16.24 8.98 11.98
N VAL A 418 16.22 7.78 12.57
CA VAL A 418 17.34 7.22 13.29
C VAL A 418 18.13 6.31 12.36
N LEU A 419 19.41 6.60 12.17
CA LEU A 419 20.33 5.72 11.48
C LEU A 419 20.94 4.74 12.49
N LYS A 420 20.65 3.44 12.36
CA LYS A 420 21.17 2.38 13.25
C LYS A 420 22.54 1.88 12.79
N THR A 421 22.67 1.63 11.48
CA THR A 421 23.96 1.31 10.86
C THR A 421 24.78 2.57 10.64
N THR A 422 25.94 2.68 11.26
CA THR A 422 26.77 3.89 11.14
C THR A 422 27.35 4.04 9.73
N LEU A 423 27.04 5.13 9.04
CA LEU A 423 27.60 5.51 7.74
C LEU A 423 28.32 6.86 7.87
N PRO A 424 29.67 6.92 7.79
CA PRO A 424 30.44 8.13 8.12
C PRO A 424 30.11 9.39 7.31
N TYR A 425 29.61 9.24 6.08
CA TYR A 425 29.29 10.33 5.16
C TYR A 425 27.80 10.71 5.15
N VAL A 426 26.97 10.10 6.00
CA VAL A 426 25.54 10.41 6.13
C VAL A 426 25.32 11.26 7.37
N ALA A 427 24.68 12.41 7.20
CA ALA A 427 24.33 13.33 8.29
C ALA A 427 22.97 13.02 8.90
N ALA A 428 22.00 12.65 8.06
CA ALA A 428 20.63 12.39 8.49
C ALA A 428 19.92 11.43 7.54
N VAL A 429 18.84 10.81 8.01
CA VAL A 429 17.92 10.03 7.21
C VAL A 429 16.49 10.49 7.49
N VAL A 430 15.65 10.52 6.46
CA VAL A 430 14.21 10.84 6.63
C VAL A 430 13.37 10.13 5.57
N ASN A 431 12.23 9.56 5.96
CA ASN A 431 11.22 9.15 4.99
C ASN A 431 10.38 10.37 4.56
N ARG A 432 10.41 10.73 3.29
CA ARG A 432 9.67 11.89 2.74
C ARG A 432 8.22 11.58 2.40
N ASN A 433 7.90 10.30 2.29
CA ASN A 433 6.55 9.79 2.07
C ASN A 433 6.18 8.82 3.21
N PRO A 434 4.89 8.60 3.48
CA PRO A 434 4.48 7.54 4.40
C PRO A 434 4.94 6.16 3.88
N ILE A 435 5.30 5.28 4.82
CA ILE A 435 5.65 3.88 4.53
C ILE A 435 4.38 3.06 4.78
N THR A 436 4.00 2.22 3.82
CA THR A 436 2.70 1.55 3.82
C THR A 436 2.80 0.10 3.29
N GLY A 437 1.70 -0.65 3.32
CA GLY A 437 1.64 -2.03 2.82
C GLY A 437 1.89 -3.10 3.89
N GLY A 438 2.19 -2.71 5.12
CA GLY A 438 2.34 -3.64 6.24
C GLY A 438 1.00 -4.24 6.65
N LEU A 439 0.90 -5.57 6.63
CA LEU A 439 -0.29 -6.32 7.06
C LEU A 439 0.11 -7.41 8.04
N GLU A 440 -0.73 -7.65 9.05
CA GLU A 440 -0.52 -8.75 9.99
C GLU A 440 -0.62 -10.10 9.29
N ALA A 441 -0.01 -11.11 9.93
CA ALA A 441 -0.24 -12.50 9.53
C ALA A 441 -1.74 -12.81 9.64
N GLN A 442 -2.25 -13.57 8.68
CA GLN A 442 -3.65 -13.90 8.61
C GLN A 442 -4.09 -14.65 9.88
N GLY A 443 -5.22 -14.21 10.46
CA GLY A 443 -5.84 -14.88 11.59
C GLY A 443 -6.52 -16.19 11.18
N LEU A 444 -6.75 -17.07 12.16
CA LEU A 444 -7.43 -18.33 11.90
C LEU A 444 -8.87 -18.13 11.39
N GLU A 445 -9.60 -17.15 11.92
CA GLU A 445 -10.97 -16.86 11.51
C GLU A 445 -11.07 -16.46 10.03
N ASP A 446 -10.12 -15.65 9.53
CA ASP A 446 -10.04 -15.31 8.10
C ASP A 446 -9.78 -16.53 7.23
N ALA A 447 -8.93 -17.45 7.70
CA ALA A 447 -8.70 -18.72 7.00
C ALA A 447 -9.95 -19.60 6.99
N LYS A 448 -10.75 -19.60 8.06
CA LYS A 448 -12.03 -20.33 8.08
C LYS A 448 -13.01 -19.77 7.05
N LEU A 449 -13.05 -18.45 6.86
CA LEU A 449 -13.86 -17.81 5.80
C LEU A 449 -13.34 -18.15 4.39
N ARG A 450 -12.02 -18.24 4.22
CA ARG A 450 -11.37 -18.52 2.93
C ARG A 450 -11.52 -19.96 2.46
N GLY A 451 -11.47 -20.93 3.38
CA GLY A 451 -11.46 -22.37 3.07
C GLY A 451 -12.55 -22.83 2.11
N PRO A 452 -13.84 -22.54 2.39
CA PRO A 452 -14.94 -22.87 1.49
C PRO A 452 -14.82 -22.21 0.11
N ALA A 453 -14.38 -20.95 0.04
CA ALA A 453 -14.20 -20.24 -1.22
C ALA A 453 -13.07 -20.85 -2.08
N LEU A 454 -11.99 -21.30 -1.44
CA LEU A 454 -10.88 -21.98 -2.12
C LEU A 454 -11.29 -23.35 -2.66
N LEU A 455 -12.06 -24.13 -1.88
CA LEU A 455 -12.64 -25.40 -2.34
C LEU A 455 -13.63 -25.23 -3.50
N ARG A 456 -14.40 -24.13 -3.49
CA ARG A 456 -15.37 -23.78 -4.54
C ARG A 456 -14.66 -23.40 -5.84
N THR A 457 -13.67 -22.53 -5.78
CA THR A 457 -12.94 -22.03 -6.95
C THR A 457 -11.97 -23.06 -7.53
N ARG A 458 -11.36 -23.92 -6.70
CA ARG A 458 -10.29 -24.86 -7.11
C ARG A 458 -9.17 -24.19 -7.94
N TYR A 459 -8.87 -22.93 -7.63
CA TYR A 459 -7.93 -22.09 -8.40
C TYR A 459 -8.30 -21.86 -9.87
N ARG A 460 -9.57 -21.96 -10.25
CA ARG A 460 -10.10 -21.61 -11.58
C ARG A 460 -11.21 -20.57 -11.46
N ALA A 461 -11.24 -19.62 -12.39
CA ALA A 461 -12.27 -18.60 -12.48
C ALA A 461 -13.36 -19.07 -13.45
N VAL A 462 -14.53 -19.46 -12.93
CA VAL A 462 -15.65 -19.97 -13.74
C VAL A 462 -16.90 -19.10 -13.54
N THR A 463 -17.28 -18.85 -12.29
CA THR A 463 -18.43 -18.00 -11.92
C THR A 463 -17.99 -16.56 -11.65
N ALA A 464 -18.92 -15.59 -11.68
CA ALA A 464 -18.60 -14.19 -11.34
C ALA A 464 -17.97 -14.05 -9.96
N GLU A 465 -18.50 -14.79 -8.98
CA GLU A 465 -17.96 -14.80 -7.62
C GLU A 465 -16.55 -15.41 -7.56
N ASP A 466 -16.18 -16.33 -8.47
CA ASP A 466 -14.81 -16.85 -8.53
C ASP A 466 -13.84 -15.80 -9.05
N TYR A 467 -14.26 -15.02 -10.06
CA TYR A 467 -13.48 -13.89 -10.56
C TYR A 467 -13.30 -12.81 -9.49
N GLU A 468 -14.37 -12.46 -8.76
CA GLU A 468 -14.30 -11.48 -7.65
C GLU A 468 -13.34 -11.94 -6.56
N TYR A 469 -13.48 -13.19 -6.10
CA TYR A 469 -12.64 -13.77 -5.07
C TYR A 469 -11.16 -13.84 -5.49
N LEU A 470 -10.87 -14.35 -6.70
CA LEU A 470 -9.49 -14.48 -7.20
C LEU A 470 -8.86 -13.11 -7.46
N ALA A 471 -9.64 -12.12 -7.91
CA ALA A 471 -9.13 -10.76 -8.11
C ALA A 471 -8.73 -10.09 -6.79
N GLN A 472 -9.44 -10.36 -5.70
CA GLN A 472 -9.11 -9.85 -4.36
C GLN A 472 -7.82 -10.45 -3.77
N GLU A 473 -7.33 -11.58 -4.28
CA GLU A 473 -6.03 -12.14 -3.85
C GLU A 473 -4.83 -11.37 -4.42
N VAL A 474 -5.04 -10.47 -5.39
CA VAL A 474 -3.98 -9.67 -6.02
C VAL A 474 -3.69 -8.42 -5.19
N GLU A 475 -2.42 -8.19 -4.87
CA GLU A 475 -1.97 -7.04 -4.09
C GLU A 475 -2.37 -5.70 -4.73
N GLY A 476 -2.89 -4.77 -3.91
CA GLY A 476 -3.35 -3.46 -4.36
C GLY A 476 -4.79 -3.43 -4.87
N ILE A 477 -5.46 -4.59 -4.94
CA ILE A 477 -6.90 -4.68 -5.22
C ILE A 477 -7.68 -4.54 -3.92
N GLY A 478 -8.64 -3.62 -3.89
CA GLY A 478 -9.49 -3.37 -2.73
C GLY A 478 -10.82 -4.07 -2.85
N ARG A 479 -11.69 -3.58 -3.74
CA ARG A 479 -13.03 -4.14 -3.98
C ARG A 479 -13.19 -4.45 -5.45
N VAL A 480 -13.88 -5.55 -5.76
CA VAL A 480 -14.10 -6.00 -7.13
C VAL A 480 -15.56 -6.36 -7.31
N ARG A 481 -16.12 -5.99 -8.46
CA ARG A 481 -17.42 -6.47 -8.91
C ARG A 481 -17.30 -7.05 -10.31
N CYS A 482 -17.75 -8.28 -10.49
CA CYS A 482 -17.80 -8.94 -11.79
C CYS A 482 -19.18 -8.73 -12.42
N LEU A 483 -19.21 -8.11 -13.60
CA LEU A 483 -20.40 -8.04 -14.43
C LEU A 483 -20.46 -9.27 -15.34
N GLN A 484 -21.66 -9.85 -15.47
CA GLN A 484 -21.92 -11.00 -16.33
C GLN A 484 -22.75 -10.58 -17.53
N PRO A 485 -22.60 -11.27 -18.69
CA PRO A 485 -23.46 -11.03 -19.84
C PRO A 485 -24.92 -11.27 -19.47
N ARG A 486 -25.77 -10.27 -19.72
CA ARG A 486 -27.22 -10.37 -19.55
C ARG A 486 -27.88 -9.98 -20.87
N PRO A 487 -28.70 -10.86 -21.48
CA PRO A 487 -29.32 -10.58 -22.78
C PRO A 487 -30.19 -9.31 -22.79
N ASP A 488 -30.78 -8.98 -21.65
CA ASP A 488 -31.76 -7.89 -21.50
C ASP A 488 -31.16 -6.57 -20.98
N ASP A 489 -29.85 -6.52 -20.74
CA ASP A 489 -29.16 -5.36 -20.17
C ASP A 489 -28.12 -4.80 -21.16
N PRO A 490 -28.37 -3.63 -21.78
CA PRO A 490 -27.44 -3.01 -22.72
C PRO A 490 -26.09 -2.63 -22.08
N GLN A 491 -26.02 -2.50 -20.76
CA GLN A 491 -24.79 -2.19 -20.02
C GLN A 491 -24.02 -3.45 -19.61
N ALA A 492 -24.59 -4.64 -19.83
CA ALA A 492 -23.91 -5.89 -19.54
C ALA A 492 -22.85 -6.21 -20.62
N PRO A 493 -21.76 -6.89 -20.24
CA PRO A 493 -20.72 -7.28 -21.20
C PRO A 493 -21.24 -8.26 -22.25
N ALA A 494 -20.60 -8.26 -23.42
CA ALA A 494 -20.93 -9.20 -24.50
C ALA A 494 -20.69 -10.66 -24.07
N PRO A 495 -21.47 -11.63 -24.59
CA PRO A 495 -21.25 -13.04 -24.32
C PRO A 495 -19.79 -13.48 -24.57
N GLY A 496 -19.22 -14.24 -23.63
CA GLY A 496 -17.81 -14.65 -23.66
C GLY A 496 -16.84 -13.61 -23.08
N THR A 497 -17.34 -12.46 -22.63
CA THR A 497 -16.54 -11.42 -21.95
C THR A 497 -16.96 -11.31 -20.49
N VAL A 498 -15.98 -11.22 -19.60
CA VAL A 498 -16.14 -10.95 -18.17
C VAL A 498 -15.54 -9.58 -17.88
N THR A 499 -16.35 -8.68 -17.35
CA THR A 499 -15.91 -7.33 -16.98
C THR A 499 -15.77 -7.22 -15.48
N LEU A 500 -14.58 -6.85 -15.02
CA LEU A 500 -14.27 -6.59 -13.62
C LEU A 500 -14.19 -5.09 -13.39
N LEU A 501 -15.03 -4.61 -12.49
CA LEU A 501 -14.98 -3.26 -11.94
C LEU A 501 -14.14 -3.30 -10.68
N VAL A 502 -13.04 -2.55 -10.66
CA VAL A 502 -12.04 -2.63 -9.59
C VAL A 502 -11.88 -1.28 -8.90
N ILE A 503 -11.97 -1.29 -7.57
CA ILE A 503 -11.57 -0.20 -6.69
C ILE A 503 -10.23 -0.59 -6.04
N PRO A 504 -9.18 0.22 -6.12
CA PRO A 504 -7.88 -0.07 -5.52
C PRO A 504 -7.98 -0.17 -3.99
N SER A 505 -7.04 -0.90 -3.39
CA SER A 505 -6.86 -0.92 -1.93
C SER A 505 -6.41 0.46 -1.47
N MET A 506 -7.16 1.05 -0.55
CA MET A 506 -6.86 2.38 0.00
C MET A 506 -6.57 2.29 1.49
N PRO A 507 -5.67 3.13 2.03
CA PRO A 507 -5.48 3.24 3.47
C PRO A 507 -6.80 3.68 4.13
N PRO A 508 -7.09 3.25 5.36
CA PRO A 508 -8.31 3.62 6.06
C PRO A 508 -8.31 5.13 6.40
N LEU A 509 -9.41 5.84 6.12
CA LEU A 509 -9.57 7.27 6.52
C LEU A 509 -9.69 7.42 8.05
N VAL A 510 -8.56 7.36 8.75
CA VAL A 510 -8.44 7.53 10.22
C VAL A 510 -7.38 8.56 10.59
N GLY A 511 -7.56 9.22 11.75
CA GLY A 511 -6.60 10.17 12.30
C GLY A 511 -6.19 11.28 11.33
N ALA A 512 -4.88 11.43 11.13
CA ALA A 512 -4.29 12.50 10.33
C ALA A 512 -4.69 12.46 8.84
N GLU A 513 -4.99 11.29 8.27
CA GLU A 513 -5.43 11.17 6.86
C GLU A 513 -6.85 11.72 6.68
N LEU A 514 -7.73 11.45 7.64
CA LEU A 514 -9.08 12.00 7.68
C LEU A 514 -9.05 13.53 7.84
N ASP A 515 -8.21 14.03 8.75
CA ASP A 515 -8.05 15.47 8.95
C ASP A 515 -7.47 16.14 7.69
N ARG A 516 -6.50 15.50 7.02
CA ARG A 516 -5.96 15.98 5.74
C ARG A 516 -7.04 16.02 4.66
N HIS A 517 -7.82 14.94 4.51
CA HIS A 517 -8.90 14.85 3.53
C HIS A 517 -9.96 15.93 3.76
N ILE A 518 -10.40 16.14 5.01
CA ILE A 518 -11.36 17.19 5.35
C ILE A 518 -10.78 18.59 5.10
N ASN A 519 -9.56 18.86 5.56
CA ASN A 519 -8.91 20.16 5.40
C ASN A 519 -8.65 20.48 3.92
N GLN A 520 -8.32 19.47 3.11
CA GLN A 520 -8.22 19.60 1.66
C GLN A 520 -9.59 20.03 1.11
N HIS A 521 -10.67 19.32 1.40
CA HIS A 521 -12.00 19.70 0.89
C HIS A 521 -12.52 21.06 1.40
N GLU A 522 -12.16 21.49 2.61
CA GLU A 522 -12.60 22.77 3.19
C GLU A 522 -11.82 24.00 2.70
N SER A 523 -10.56 23.83 2.27
CA SER A 523 -9.70 24.94 1.80
C SER A 523 -9.83 25.24 0.30
N ILE A 524 -10.63 24.46 -0.44
CA ILE A 524 -10.72 24.56 -1.90
C ILE A 524 -11.84 25.55 -2.33
N THR A 525 -11.44 26.61 -3.02
CA THR A 525 -12.33 27.54 -3.74
C THR A 525 -13.11 26.83 -4.85
N GLN A 526 -14.31 27.32 -5.23
CA GLN A 526 -15.18 26.69 -6.23
C GLN A 526 -14.45 26.28 -7.53
N GLU A 527 -13.51 27.10 -7.99
CA GLU A 527 -12.73 26.90 -9.22
C GLU A 527 -11.69 25.76 -9.11
N ASN A 528 -11.18 25.49 -7.92
CA ASN A 528 -10.17 24.45 -7.65
C ASN A 528 -10.78 23.07 -7.31
N ARG A 529 -12.10 22.99 -7.10
CA ARG A 529 -12.78 21.73 -6.73
C ARG A 529 -12.70 20.66 -7.79
N ARG A 530 -12.73 21.06 -9.07
CA ARG A 530 -12.56 20.14 -10.21
C ARG A 530 -11.19 19.46 -10.18
N ARG A 531 -10.12 20.24 -9.97
CA ARG A 531 -8.75 19.71 -9.91
C ARG A 531 -8.53 18.78 -8.73
N ALA A 532 -9.15 19.07 -7.58
CA ALA A 532 -9.07 18.20 -6.42
C ALA A 532 -9.74 16.84 -6.66
N ILE A 533 -10.90 16.80 -7.33
CA ILE A 533 -11.53 15.55 -7.74
C ILE A 533 -10.68 14.81 -8.78
N GLU A 534 -10.20 15.49 -9.81
CA GLU A 534 -9.34 14.88 -10.84
C GLU A 534 -8.09 14.27 -10.19
N MET A 535 -7.49 14.97 -9.21
CA MET A 535 -6.36 14.49 -8.43
C MET A 535 -6.72 13.31 -7.52
N GLU A 536 -7.88 13.33 -6.85
CA GLU A 536 -8.36 12.22 -6.00
C GLU A 536 -8.69 10.97 -6.83
N LEU A 537 -9.28 11.15 -8.00
CA LEU A 537 -9.49 10.09 -8.99
C LEU A 537 -8.16 9.50 -9.46
N GLU A 538 -7.19 10.35 -9.82
CA GLU A 538 -5.89 9.92 -10.34
C GLU A 538 -4.97 9.31 -9.27
N GLN A 539 -5.03 9.78 -8.03
CA GLN A 539 -4.12 9.36 -6.95
C GLN A 539 -4.70 8.25 -6.07
N GLY A 540 -6.04 8.14 -5.96
CA GLY A 540 -6.68 7.26 -4.98
C GLY A 540 -7.67 6.24 -5.55
N LEU A 541 -8.42 6.58 -6.60
CA LEU A 541 -9.51 5.74 -7.12
C LEU A 541 -9.21 5.03 -8.44
N LYS A 542 -8.18 5.47 -9.18
CA LYS A 542 -7.67 4.79 -10.37
C LYS A 542 -6.73 3.66 -10.00
N LEU A 543 -6.90 2.52 -10.67
CA LEU A 543 -6.01 1.39 -10.50
C LEU A 543 -4.66 1.69 -11.19
N PRO A 544 -3.51 1.59 -10.48
CA PRO A 544 -2.21 1.78 -11.11
C PRO A 544 -1.99 0.79 -12.27
N PRO A 545 -1.37 1.21 -13.40
CA PRO A 545 -1.18 0.34 -14.57
C PRO A 545 -0.45 -0.97 -14.24
N ALA A 546 0.53 -0.92 -13.33
CA ALA A 546 1.25 -2.10 -12.86
C ALA A 546 0.34 -3.10 -12.13
N THR A 547 -0.60 -2.63 -11.30
CA THR A 547 -1.56 -3.48 -10.60
C THR A 547 -2.62 -4.05 -11.56
N GLN A 548 -3.05 -3.26 -12.54
CA GLN A 548 -3.96 -3.74 -13.59
C GLN A 548 -3.31 -4.87 -14.41
N MET A 549 -2.03 -4.76 -14.74
CA MET A 549 -1.28 -5.80 -15.44
C MET A 549 -1.16 -7.07 -14.60
N ARG A 550 -0.73 -6.95 -13.34
CA ARG A 550 -0.66 -8.08 -12.39
C ARG A 550 -1.99 -8.82 -12.25
N LEU A 551 -3.10 -8.08 -12.15
CA LEU A 551 -4.44 -8.67 -12.05
C LEU A 551 -4.80 -9.45 -13.32
N ARG A 552 -4.51 -8.90 -14.50
CA ARG A 552 -4.78 -9.56 -15.78
C ARG A 552 -3.98 -10.85 -15.92
N ASP A 553 -2.67 -10.80 -15.64
CA ASP A 553 -1.80 -11.98 -15.72
C ASP A 553 -2.24 -13.07 -14.73
N TYR A 554 -2.56 -12.68 -13.50
CA TYR A 554 -3.05 -13.61 -12.47
C TYR A 554 -4.33 -14.34 -12.89
N LEU A 555 -5.29 -13.62 -13.47
CA LEU A 555 -6.55 -14.21 -13.91
C LEU A 555 -6.44 -14.94 -15.26
N ASP A 556 -5.50 -14.56 -16.14
CA ASP A 556 -5.31 -15.23 -17.44
C ASP A 556 -4.87 -16.69 -17.26
N GLU A 557 -4.01 -16.97 -16.28
CA GLU A 557 -3.64 -18.35 -15.91
C GLU A 557 -4.82 -19.19 -15.41
N ARG A 558 -5.88 -18.54 -14.91
CA ARG A 558 -6.97 -19.17 -14.12
C ARG A 558 -8.32 -19.16 -14.84
N ARG A 559 -8.50 -18.37 -15.89
CA ARG A 559 -9.75 -18.28 -16.67
C ARG A 559 -9.98 -19.49 -17.56
N MET A 560 -11.20 -19.59 -18.08
CA MET A 560 -11.54 -20.50 -19.16
C MET A 560 -10.96 -19.98 -20.50
N LEU A 561 -10.47 -20.89 -21.36
CA LEU A 561 -9.76 -20.55 -22.61
C LEU A 561 -10.52 -19.57 -23.51
N THR A 562 -11.85 -19.69 -23.59
CA THR A 562 -12.70 -18.87 -24.47
C THR A 562 -13.19 -17.56 -23.84
N THR A 563 -12.88 -17.31 -22.57
CA THR A 563 -13.36 -16.11 -21.87
C THR A 563 -12.38 -14.95 -22.01
N ARG A 564 -12.85 -13.77 -22.41
CA ARG A 564 -12.06 -12.53 -22.43
C ARG A 564 -12.26 -11.78 -21.12
N ILE A 565 -11.18 -11.26 -20.55
CA ILE A 565 -11.22 -10.46 -19.32
C ILE A 565 -11.03 -9.00 -19.67
N GLU A 566 -11.98 -8.17 -19.25
CA GLU A 566 -11.86 -6.72 -19.26
C GLU A 566 -11.81 -6.20 -17.82
N VAL A 567 -10.88 -5.28 -17.56
CA VAL A 567 -10.69 -4.68 -16.24
C VAL A 567 -10.87 -3.18 -16.40
N HIS A 568 -11.90 -2.64 -15.75
CA HIS A 568 -12.30 -1.23 -15.81
C HIS A 568 -12.46 -0.67 -14.40
N GLU A 569 -12.43 0.66 -14.29
CA GLU A 569 -12.86 1.36 -13.09
C GLU A 569 -14.39 1.48 -13.06
N PRO A 570 -15.03 1.47 -11.87
CA PRO A 570 -16.44 1.77 -11.79
C PRO A 570 -16.73 3.23 -12.11
N GLU A 571 -17.95 3.51 -12.55
CA GLU A 571 -18.43 4.87 -12.67
C GLU A 571 -18.70 5.44 -11.26
N TYR A 572 -18.04 6.54 -10.93
CA TYR A 572 -18.18 7.18 -9.62
C TYR A 572 -19.31 8.21 -9.63
N VAL A 573 -20.36 7.96 -8.84
CA VAL A 573 -21.49 8.87 -8.65
C VAL A 573 -21.20 9.78 -7.46
N TRP A 574 -20.84 11.01 -7.77
CA TRP A 574 -20.47 12.02 -6.78
C TRP A 574 -21.70 12.63 -6.13
N VAL A 575 -21.74 12.66 -4.79
CA VAL A 575 -22.89 13.16 -4.03
C VAL A 575 -22.49 14.26 -3.07
N THR A 576 -23.25 15.36 -3.11
CA THR A 576 -23.26 16.43 -2.10
C THR A 576 -24.43 16.21 -1.15
N VAL A 577 -24.16 16.34 0.15
CA VAL A 577 -25.19 16.38 1.18
C VAL A 577 -25.25 17.78 1.73
N GLN A 578 -26.44 18.37 1.72
CA GLN A 578 -26.70 19.65 2.36
C GLN A 578 -27.66 19.43 3.52
N THR A 579 -27.24 19.77 4.73
CA THR A 579 -28.06 19.58 5.92
C THR A 579 -27.93 20.75 6.89
N ARG A 580 -29.01 20.99 7.65
CA ARG A 580 -29.03 21.90 8.78
C ARG A 580 -29.30 21.11 10.06
N ILE A 581 -28.39 21.19 11.03
CA ILE A 581 -28.42 20.38 12.25
C ILE A 581 -28.63 21.24 13.50
N ARG A 582 -29.39 20.72 14.47
CA ARG A 582 -29.46 21.25 15.84
C ARG A 582 -28.59 20.42 16.76
N THR A 583 -27.86 21.08 17.65
CA THR A 583 -26.93 20.43 18.58
C THR A 583 -27.51 20.38 19.99
N LYS A 584 -27.13 19.36 20.76
CA LYS A 584 -27.57 19.22 22.16
C LYS A 584 -27.03 20.39 23.01
N PRO A 585 -27.75 20.86 24.04
CA PRO A 585 -27.38 22.07 24.80
C PRO A 585 -25.98 22.09 25.44
N LYS A 586 -25.37 20.92 25.68
CA LYS A 586 -24.04 20.78 26.29
C LYS A 586 -22.93 20.44 25.28
N ALA A 587 -23.25 20.31 24.00
CA ALA A 587 -22.28 19.99 22.96
C ALA A 587 -21.71 21.26 22.33
N GLU A 588 -20.44 21.23 21.95
CA GLU A 588 -19.79 22.33 21.26
C GLU A 588 -20.23 22.34 19.77
N PRO A 589 -20.93 23.38 19.28
CA PRO A 589 -21.58 23.32 17.97
C PRO A 589 -20.63 23.10 16.79
N GLU A 590 -19.46 23.72 16.83
CA GLU A 590 -18.45 23.62 15.78
C GLU A 590 -17.80 22.23 15.71
N ARG A 591 -17.60 21.61 16.88
CA ARG A 591 -17.12 20.24 16.96
C ARG A 591 -18.14 19.26 16.39
N VAL A 592 -19.42 19.39 16.76
CA VAL A 592 -20.49 18.54 16.21
C VAL A 592 -20.63 18.72 14.71
N ARG A 593 -20.50 19.95 14.20
CA ARG A 593 -20.50 20.23 12.75
C ARG A 593 -19.38 19.47 12.04
N ARG A 594 -18.17 19.47 12.60
CA ARG A 594 -17.01 18.71 12.09
C ARG A 594 -17.27 17.20 12.15
N ASP A 595 -17.78 16.70 13.27
CA ASP A 595 -18.05 15.27 13.46
C ASP A 595 -19.12 14.74 12.48
N VAL A 596 -20.13 15.55 12.16
CA VAL A 596 -21.12 15.20 11.13
C VAL A 596 -20.49 15.14 9.73
N LYS A 597 -19.60 16.08 9.38
CA LYS A 597 -18.86 16.02 8.11
C LYS A 597 -17.99 14.77 8.04
N VAL A 598 -17.24 14.47 9.09
CA VAL A 598 -16.43 13.24 9.20
C VAL A 598 -17.27 12.00 8.93
N ALA A 599 -18.44 11.92 9.57
CA ALA A 599 -19.35 10.80 9.40
C ALA A 599 -19.82 10.67 7.95
N LEU A 600 -20.18 11.78 7.29
CA LEU A 600 -20.61 11.79 5.88
C LEU A 600 -19.51 11.33 4.93
N TYR A 601 -18.29 11.86 5.05
CA TYR A 601 -17.15 11.47 4.23
C TYR A 601 -16.82 9.98 4.38
N ARG A 602 -16.84 9.46 5.60
CA ARG A 602 -16.63 8.03 5.84
C ARG A 602 -17.76 7.18 5.27
N PHE A 603 -19.00 7.57 5.50
CA PHE A 603 -20.17 6.78 5.12
C PHE A 603 -20.36 6.68 3.59
N LEU A 604 -20.05 7.74 2.86
CA LEU A 604 -20.15 7.77 1.40
C LEU A 604 -18.85 7.38 0.69
N HIS A 605 -17.89 6.81 1.43
CA HIS A 605 -16.64 6.36 0.83
C HIS A 605 -16.82 5.03 0.07
N PRO A 606 -16.29 4.89 -1.15
CA PRO A 606 -16.46 3.69 -1.96
C PRO A 606 -15.79 2.44 -1.36
N TYR A 607 -14.75 2.58 -0.53
CA TYR A 607 -13.98 1.43 -0.01
C TYR A 607 -14.35 0.97 1.41
N PHE A 608 -14.62 1.89 2.34
CA PHE A 608 -14.95 1.58 3.76
C PHE A 608 -16.25 2.23 4.24
N GLY A 609 -17.01 2.86 3.35
CA GLY A 609 -18.32 3.42 3.66
C GLY A 609 -19.44 2.38 3.66
N GLY A 610 -20.66 2.86 3.47
CA GLY A 610 -21.87 2.07 3.48
C GLY A 610 -22.37 1.71 4.89
N PRO A 611 -23.56 1.09 4.99
CA PRO A 611 -24.18 0.75 6.28
C PRO A 611 -23.37 -0.24 7.13
N GLU A 612 -22.63 -1.14 6.48
CA GLU A 612 -21.83 -2.19 7.12
C GLU A 612 -20.35 -1.81 7.28
N GLY A 613 -19.92 -0.65 6.77
CA GLY A 613 -18.51 -0.23 6.81
C GLY A 613 -17.56 -1.00 5.88
N THR A 614 -18.10 -1.78 4.94
CA THR A 614 -17.34 -2.62 3.98
C THR A 614 -17.28 -2.01 2.56
N GLY A 615 -17.57 -0.70 2.46
CA GLY A 615 -17.66 0.06 1.22
C GLY A 615 -19.08 0.11 0.65
N TRP A 616 -19.39 1.18 -0.09
CA TRP A 616 -20.72 1.33 -0.69
C TRP A 616 -21.02 0.22 -1.69
N GLN A 617 -22.19 -0.42 -1.60
CA GLN A 617 -22.54 -1.53 -2.49
C GLN A 617 -22.74 -1.05 -3.94
N PHE A 618 -22.15 -1.75 -4.91
CA PHE A 618 -22.30 -1.45 -6.34
C PHE A 618 -23.77 -1.45 -6.76
N GLY A 619 -24.19 -0.39 -7.46
CA GLY A 619 -25.58 -0.22 -7.89
C GLY A 619 -26.61 0.00 -6.77
N ALA A 620 -26.20 0.10 -5.50
CA ALA A 620 -27.14 0.34 -4.41
C ALA A 620 -27.52 1.83 -4.34
N PRO A 621 -28.82 2.17 -4.34
CA PRO A 621 -29.25 3.57 -4.28
C PRO A 621 -28.97 4.18 -2.91
N LEU A 622 -28.68 5.49 -2.93
CA LEU A 622 -28.59 6.31 -1.71
C LEU A 622 -29.93 6.96 -1.44
N THR A 623 -30.53 6.58 -0.32
CA THR A 623 -31.78 7.16 0.17
C THR A 623 -31.49 8.18 1.26
N ILE A 624 -32.36 9.19 1.36
CA ILE A 624 -32.27 10.23 2.37
C ILE A 624 -32.30 9.66 3.80
N ASP A 625 -33.06 8.58 4.03
CA ASP A 625 -33.22 7.95 5.34
C ASP A 625 -31.91 7.38 5.88
N LYS A 626 -31.07 6.81 4.99
CA LYS A 626 -29.74 6.29 5.37
C LYS A 626 -28.82 7.41 5.86
N VAL A 627 -28.84 8.55 5.16
CA VAL A 627 -28.04 9.73 5.54
C VAL A 627 -28.58 10.37 6.82
N TYR A 628 -29.90 10.41 6.98
CA TYR A 628 -30.54 10.92 8.19
C TYR A 628 -30.18 10.07 9.41
N ALA A 629 -30.27 8.74 9.31
CA ALA A 629 -29.90 7.80 10.37
C ALA A 629 -28.41 7.94 10.75
N LEU A 630 -27.53 8.15 9.78
CA LEU A 630 -26.12 8.45 10.02
C LEU A 630 -25.95 9.75 10.81
N ILE A 631 -26.58 10.85 10.38
CA ILE A 631 -26.43 12.15 11.06
C ILE A 631 -26.95 12.07 12.49
N GLN A 632 -28.05 11.36 12.73
CA GLN A 632 -28.61 11.16 14.07
C GLN A 632 -27.73 10.30 14.99
N SER A 633 -26.91 9.40 14.45
CA SER A 633 -26.01 8.57 15.25
C SER A 633 -24.78 9.33 15.78
N VAL A 634 -24.50 10.53 15.24
CA VAL A 634 -23.37 11.36 15.64
C VAL A 634 -23.58 11.92 17.05
N PRO A 635 -22.66 11.67 18.02
CA PRO A 635 -22.76 12.23 19.35
C PRO A 635 -22.83 13.76 19.35
N GLY A 636 -23.86 14.31 19.99
CA GLY A 636 -24.05 15.76 20.11
C GLY A 636 -25.07 16.36 19.13
N VAL A 637 -25.52 15.61 18.13
CA VAL A 637 -26.67 15.99 17.29
C VAL A 637 -27.97 15.75 18.07
N GLU A 638 -28.88 16.71 18.05
CA GLU A 638 -30.24 16.57 18.59
C GLU A 638 -31.20 16.08 17.50
N TYR A 639 -31.25 16.79 16.37
CA TYR A 639 -31.94 16.38 15.15
C TYR A 639 -31.45 17.20 13.93
N ALA A 640 -31.67 16.70 12.72
CA ALA A 640 -31.47 17.45 11.48
C ALA A 640 -32.81 18.09 11.04
N THR A 641 -32.82 19.41 10.81
CA THR A 641 -34.01 20.16 10.42
C THR A 641 -34.28 20.08 8.92
N GLU A 642 -33.21 20.03 8.12
CA GLU A 642 -33.26 19.93 6.67
C GLU A 642 -32.16 18.97 6.21
N LEU A 643 -32.44 18.15 5.21
CA LEU A 643 -31.46 17.25 4.58
C LEU A 643 -31.82 17.11 3.10
N ASN A 644 -30.90 17.49 2.23
CA ASN A 644 -31.04 17.40 0.78
C ASN A 644 -29.84 16.68 0.17
N LEU A 645 -30.10 15.80 -0.80
CA LEU A 645 -29.07 15.11 -1.57
C LEU A 645 -29.02 15.70 -2.97
N TYR A 646 -27.80 15.92 -3.47
CA TYR A 646 -27.56 16.41 -4.83
C TYR A 646 -26.50 15.55 -5.52
N PRO A 647 -26.83 14.87 -6.64
CA PRO A 647 -25.82 14.26 -7.48
C PRO A 647 -25.02 15.35 -8.21
N ILE A 648 -23.73 15.16 -8.39
CA ILE A 648 -22.87 16.06 -9.17
C ILE A 648 -22.69 15.51 -10.57
N ASN A 649 -23.06 16.30 -11.58
CA ASN A 649 -22.79 15.93 -12.97
C ASN A 649 -21.40 16.42 -13.38
N MET A 650 -20.47 15.49 -13.58
CA MET A 650 -19.08 15.80 -13.97
C MET A 650 -18.91 16.14 -15.46
N THR A 651 -19.94 15.91 -16.29
CA THR A 651 -19.85 16.08 -17.75
C THR A 651 -20.16 17.51 -18.24
N ASP A 652 -20.53 18.43 -17.35
CA ASP A 652 -20.84 19.83 -17.73
C ASP A 652 -19.57 20.68 -17.96
N PRO A 653 -19.33 21.19 -19.17
CA PRO A 653 -18.15 22.00 -19.50
C PRO A 653 -18.11 23.38 -18.80
N ASN A 654 -19.25 23.88 -18.31
CA ASN A 654 -19.40 25.27 -17.83
C ASN A 654 -19.40 25.41 -16.30
N GLY A 655 -18.94 24.39 -15.59
CA GLY A 655 -18.88 24.35 -14.13
C GLY A 655 -19.91 23.39 -13.54
N GLN A 656 -19.43 22.48 -12.70
CA GLN A 656 -20.20 21.44 -12.03
C GLN A 656 -21.47 22.03 -11.37
N ARG A 657 -22.64 21.76 -11.95
CA ARG A 657 -23.92 22.11 -11.34
C ARG A 657 -24.35 21.01 -10.39
N LEU A 658 -24.80 21.41 -9.20
CA LEU A 658 -25.62 20.54 -8.35
C LEU A 658 -26.78 20.04 -9.21
N GLY A 659 -26.98 18.73 -9.27
CA GLY A 659 -28.15 18.13 -9.89
C GLY A 659 -29.44 18.59 -9.22
N LYS A 660 -30.56 18.04 -9.66
CA LYS A 660 -31.83 18.28 -8.94
C LYS A 660 -31.74 17.66 -7.56
N GLN A 661 -32.43 18.29 -6.61
CA GLN A 661 -32.61 17.68 -5.29
C GLN A 661 -33.36 16.37 -5.45
N GLU A 662 -32.79 15.29 -4.92
CA GLU A 662 -33.37 13.95 -4.98
C GLU A 662 -33.51 13.37 -3.57
N GLN A 663 -34.60 12.63 -3.33
CA GLN A 663 -34.76 11.84 -2.10
C GLN A 663 -34.07 10.49 -2.19
N VAL A 664 -33.90 9.99 -3.43
CA VAL A 664 -33.21 8.75 -3.75
C VAL A 664 -32.34 9.01 -4.96
N ILE A 665 -31.03 8.88 -4.81
CA ILE A 665 -30.08 8.95 -5.92
C ILE A 665 -29.95 7.54 -6.51
N PRO A 666 -30.43 7.29 -7.74
CA PRO A 666 -30.26 6.01 -8.40
C PRO A 666 -28.79 5.81 -8.77
N VAL A 667 -28.28 4.61 -8.54
CA VAL A 667 -26.90 4.23 -8.87
C VAL A 667 -26.94 3.09 -9.87
N PRO A 668 -26.38 3.24 -11.09
CA PRO A 668 -26.30 2.16 -12.06
C PRO A 668 -25.50 0.96 -11.54
N ALA A 669 -25.74 -0.23 -12.09
CA ALA A 669 -25.10 -1.47 -11.64
C ALA A 669 -23.56 -1.45 -11.75
N ASN A 670 -23.01 -0.67 -12.70
CA ASN A 670 -21.59 -0.48 -12.90
C ASN A 670 -20.98 0.67 -12.07
N SER A 671 -21.76 1.27 -11.18
CA SER A 671 -21.41 2.51 -10.49
C SER A 671 -21.34 2.36 -8.97
N VAL A 672 -20.57 3.24 -8.33
CA VAL A 672 -20.42 3.33 -6.87
C VAL A 672 -20.49 4.80 -6.42
N ILE A 673 -21.05 5.04 -5.24
CA ILE A 673 -21.15 6.37 -4.66
C ILE A 673 -19.80 6.83 -4.11
N VAL A 674 -19.53 8.12 -4.30
CA VAL A 674 -18.38 8.82 -3.71
C VAL A 674 -18.84 10.13 -3.09
N SER A 675 -18.34 10.44 -1.90
CA SER A 675 -18.53 11.75 -1.27
C SER A 675 -17.89 12.84 -2.11
N TYR A 676 -18.65 13.91 -2.39
CA TYR A 676 -18.08 15.18 -2.81
C TYR A 676 -17.91 16.09 -1.59
N TYR A 677 -18.15 17.38 -1.73
CA TYR A 677 -18.21 18.34 -0.64
C TYR A 677 -19.57 18.30 0.06
N HIS A 678 -19.57 18.35 1.40
CA HIS A 678 -20.79 18.37 2.21
C HIS A 678 -21.00 19.73 2.90
N ASN A 679 -22.22 20.25 2.81
CA ASN A 679 -22.66 21.49 3.44
C ASN A 679 -23.41 21.18 4.74
N VAL A 680 -22.81 21.49 5.89
CA VAL A 680 -23.45 21.31 7.21
C VAL A 680 -23.60 22.67 7.87
N TYR A 681 -24.85 23.11 8.03
CA TYR A 681 -25.21 24.37 8.68
C TYR A 681 -25.72 24.12 10.11
N LEU A 682 -25.43 25.04 11.02
CA LEU A 682 -26.01 25.02 12.37
C LEU A 682 -27.36 25.73 12.36
N ALA A 683 -28.40 25.05 12.85
CA ALA A 683 -29.68 25.69 13.18
C ALA A 683 -29.49 26.59 14.41
N ARG A 684 -30.15 27.77 14.38
CA ARG A 684 -30.20 28.66 15.54
C ARG A 684 -31.17 28.15 16.59
#